data_AF-Q2H372-F1
#
_entry.id   AF-Q2H372-F1
#
_cell.length_a   1.000
_cell.length_b   1.000
_cell.length_c   1.000
_cell.angle_alpha   90.00
_cell.angle_beta   90.00
_cell.angle_gamma   90.00
#
_symmetry.space_group_name_H-M   'P 1'
#
loop_
_entity.id
_entity.type
_entity.pdbx_description
1 polymer ?
#
loop_
_entity_poly.entity_id
_entity_poly.type
_entity_poly.pdbx_seq_one_letter_code
_entity_poly.pdbx_strand_id
1 'polypeptide(L)'
;MSTRSAFGSGSNAFTKYTPIHLDIALLITGKMGPFRQLGALLGRRKAAILAPETTSAPTKRRKGAASKIGAAKRPTTEPASVDHLGRPLSEAALATAREYWNFQRQFDSYSGGDKGTKHSSQPIDLLLQLAQSRRAYTRHVLGVTELESGTRTYEPPYVGPLTVDDLAAIAPSPPAAPEVQLAQPDQASEPVLCPEQLEVVELAANGRNIFYTGSAGCGKSTVLHAAKKRLRSMGKNVQVLAPTGKAALAINGMTTWTYAGWTPGHHKRPLKELEEAVLGCAIQERFEKTDTLIIDEISMVENLHLERLNAVMKSARGDDSPFGGVQVIVTGDFCQLPPVKPFQHCITCGSDLIPTEEEEETIHRCPNCEREYHDSDKWAFRSKAWAECNFVHVHLKSIHRQSDPGFISLLQKCRLGIPFTQDEVDTLMAPRSVGTDAIKLFPTRDEVRRTNEEAFARLKNRPHSYTCLDEFVWNEDEHPYLESKSQTNLDNSLVALNEHRFEPRIEFKIGMLVVLLINLDLSEGLCNGSQGTIIGFERYDEKTPPRSRHRKYIATREEQLQLFVEKQLQDRRKLYWPIVRFINGITRTIEPECEVHELGYHRPYSLLCRTQIPLAAAWAMSVHKSQGMTLDRAVVNLSRAFAQGQVKCSLSRVSIAVVEAEASIYPVRERHAQAAASLWINIHTLPGTHPLAMKKVRTTVRFVSPLQKIARVAEGVRVDRMETIQEYAVPPWVPRLRPTLEADRGKAAEMVNKISGIVIATSSSVKKGIVGMGGLARDTLFNRTSETVTNYAVVLGTREEQNPYTAELAAIAMALEKLPASICHRHITVITRNQSALAAVGRPRQQSSQSIIRQIYDLARLHRQKRNSVTFLWIPAEIDFALGSDAKAAAQRASKQGRTPDSQMPQAKSTAMRLAMERQRATRVLPVGVGKFSKAMDAALPGKHTRDLYDKLKRREACVLAQL
;
A
#
# COMPACT_ATOMS: atom_id res chain seq x y z
N MET A 1 -39.69 -20.07 70.26
CA MET A 1 -40.83 -21.00 70.22
C MET A 1 -41.07 -21.40 68.77
N SER A 2 -41.01 -22.71 68.47
CA SER A 2 -42.01 -23.49 67.69
C SER A 2 -42.70 -22.79 66.49
N THR A 3 -42.82 -23.28 65.25
CA THR A 3 -42.71 -24.64 64.68
C THR A 3 -42.87 -24.62 63.14
N ARG A 4 -42.04 -25.44 62.46
CA ARG A 4 -42.32 -26.46 61.41
C ARG A 4 -43.23 -26.17 60.20
N SER A 5 -42.65 -26.41 59.01
CA SER A 5 -42.82 -27.69 58.28
C SER A 5 -41.55 -28.03 57.48
N ALA A 6 -41.21 -29.33 57.40
CA ALA A 6 -39.93 -29.87 56.90
C ALA A 6 -40.13 -31.19 56.12
N PHE A 7 -39.09 -31.54 55.34
CA PHE A 7 -38.75 -32.79 54.62
C PHE A 7 -39.35 -33.01 53.21
N GLY A 8 -38.60 -33.36 52.16
CA GLY A 8 -37.14 -33.54 51.98
C GLY A 8 -36.82 -34.40 50.73
N SER A 9 -35.79 -34.04 49.94
CA SER A 9 -34.83 -34.95 49.27
C SER A 9 -33.97 -34.16 48.27
N GLY A 10 -32.68 -34.03 48.57
CA GLY A 10 -31.70 -33.33 47.74
C GLY A 10 -30.88 -34.27 46.86
N SER A 11 -30.59 -33.82 45.65
CA SER A 11 -29.26 -33.86 45.00
C SER A 11 -29.43 -33.53 43.51
N ASN A 12 -28.92 -32.39 43.06
CA ASN A 12 -28.09 -32.33 41.85
C ASN A 12 -27.47 -30.93 41.67
N ALA A 13 -26.18 -30.97 41.39
CA ALA A 13 -25.23 -29.89 41.62
C ALA A 13 -25.21 -28.87 40.47
N PHE A 14 -25.59 -27.63 40.81
CA PHE A 14 -25.14 -26.42 40.14
C PHE A 14 -24.33 -25.62 41.17
N THR A 15 -23.01 -25.44 40.98
CA THR A 15 -22.29 -24.20 41.29
C THR A 15 -20.78 -24.27 40.96
N LYS A 16 -20.28 -23.14 40.42
CA LYS A 16 -18.90 -22.60 40.41
C LYS A 16 -17.92 -23.08 39.33
N TYR A 17 -17.95 -22.40 38.17
CA TYR A 17 -16.73 -22.07 37.42
C TYR A 17 -16.46 -20.57 37.56
N THR A 18 -15.40 -20.22 38.29
CA THR A 18 -14.88 -18.86 38.44
C THR A 18 -14.02 -18.47 37.23
N PRO A 19 -14.00 -17.19 36.81
CA PRO A 19 -13.28 -16.73 35.62
C PRO A 19 -11.77 -16.68 35.90
N ILE A 20 -11.04 -17.66 35.39
CA ILE A 20 -9.60 -17.82 35.62
C ILE A 20 -8.74 -17.20 34.51
N HIS A 21 -9.33 -16.58 33.47
CA HIS A 21 -8.61 -16.26 32.22
C HIS A 21 -8.31 -14.78 31.92
N LEU A 22 -8.82 -13.80 32.69
CA LEU A 22 -8.62 -12.38 32.37
C LEU A 22 -7.31 -11.79 32.96
N ASP A 23 -6.91 -12.21 34.17
CA ASP A 23 -5.76 -11.58 34.86
C ASP A 23 -4.37 -11.94 34.31
N ILE A 24 -4.28 -12.95 33.44
CA ILE A 24 -3.00 -13.29 32.81
C ILE A 24 -2.65 -12.31 31.70
N ALA A 25 -3.64 -11.77 30.97
CA ALA A 25 -3.39 -10.90 29.81
C ALA A 25 -2.64 -9.61 30.18
N LEU A 26 -2.87 -9.06 31.38
CA LEU A 26 -2.26 -7.80 31.83
C LEU A 26 -0.79 -7.90 32.25
N LEU A 27 -0.28 -9.10 32.58
CA LEU A 27 1.11 -9.30 33.03
C LEU A 27 2.09 -9.72 31.90
N ILE A 28 1.58 -10.07 30.71
CA ILE A 28 2.38 -10.55 29.56
C ILE A 28 2.94 -9.40 28.68
N THR A 29 2.49 -8.16 28.84
CA THR A 29 2.78 -7.06 27.89
C THR A 29 4.13 -6.37 28.05
N GLY A 30 4.92 -6.66 29.08
CA GLY A 30 6.38 -6.43 29.12
C GLY A 30 6.89 -5.09 28.56
N LYS A 31 6.25 -3.96 28.89
CA LYS A 31 6.76 -2.61 28.63
C LYS A 31 6.67 -1.75 29.90
N MET A 32 7.72 -1.76 30.70
CA MET A 32 8.03 -0.63 31.57
C MET A 32 8.53 0.52 30.67
N GLY A 33 7.84 1.66 30.67
CA GLY A 33 8.38 2.92 30.16
C GLY A 33 9.34 3.56 31.17
N PRO A 34 10.25 4.45 30.74
CA PRO A 34 11.16 5.14 31.64
C PRO A 34 10.37 6.17 32.47
N PHE A 35 10.26 5.93 33.77
CA PHE A 35 9.98 6.98 34.76
C PHE A 35 11.31 7.56 35.22
N ARG A 36 11.58 8.83 34.88
CA ARG A 36 12.34 9.78 35.71
C ARG A 36 12.00 11.21 35.26
N GLN A 37 10.92 11.75 35.81
CA GLN A 37 10.91 13.12 36.30
C GLN A 37 11.61 13.12 37.66
N LEU A 38 12.76 13.79 37.76
CA LEU A 38 13.26 14.39 39.01
C LEU A 38 14.41 15.33 38.63
N GLY A 39 14.10 16.61 38.58
CA GLY A 39 15.03 17.67 38.18
C GLY A 39 14.38 19.04 38.03
N ALA A 40 13.38 19.35 38.86
CA ALA A 40 12.89 20.70 39.05
C ALA A 40 13.26 21.12 40.48
N LEU A 41 14.45 21.69 40.63
CA LEU A 41 14.88 22.59 41.72
C LEU A 41 16.39 22.76 41.59
N LEU A 42 16.83 23.83 40.92
CA LEU A 42 17.98 24.66 41.28
C LEU A 42 18.17 25.75 40.21
N GLY A 43 18.10 27.01 40.65
CA GLY A 43 19.04 28.03 40.20
C GLY A 43 18.66 28.89 38.99
N ARG A 44 17.95 29.99 39.29
CA ARG A 44 18.03 31.27 38.56
C ARG A 44 19.49 31.64 38.22
N ARG A 45 19.74 32.23 37.03
CA ARG A 45 20.38 33.56 36.87
C ARG A 45 20.58 33.97 35.39
N LYS A 46 19.89 35.05 35.03
CA LYS A 46 20.29 36.26 34.29
C LYS A 46 21.59 36.27 33.45
N ALA A 47 21.41 36.95 32.30
CA ALA A 47 22.21 38.04 31.71
C ALA A 47 23.27 37.71 30.64
N ALA A 48 22.91 38.08 29.41
CA ALA A 48 23.39 39.28 28.69
C ALA A 48 24.86 39.38 28.20
N ILE A 49 24.95 39.88 26.96
CA ILE A 49 25.93 40.85 26.42
C ILE A 49 27.12 40.34 25.54
N LEU A 50 27.24 41.05 24.41
CA LEU A 50 28.40 41.35 23.53
C LEU A 50 28.81 40.40 22.39
N ALA A 51 28.65 40.93 21.17
CA ALA A 51 29.49 40.66 19.99
C ALA A 51 30.93 41.17 20.21
N PRO A 52 31.92 40.74 19.40
CA PRO A 52 32.28 41.58 18.25
C PRO A 52 32.79 40.84 16.98
N GLU A 53 32.48 41.47 15.84
CA GLU A 53 33.34 41.85 14.70
C GLU A 53 34.56 41.04 14.21
N THR A 54 34.52 40.78 12.88
CA THR A 54 35.57 41.00 11.83
C THR A 54 36.85 40.15 11.85
N THR A 55 37.31 39.58 10.72
CA THR A 55 37.98 40.34 9.65
C THR A 55 38.29 39.48 8.40
N SER A 56 38.34 40.20 7.27
CA SER A 56 39.26 40.06 6.11
C SER A 56 38.67 39.68 4.74
N ALA A 57 38.47 40.73 3.94
CA ALA A 57 38.47 40.77 2.47
C ALA A 57 39.96 40.88 1.97
N PRO A 58 40.34 41.03 0.66
CA PRO A 58 39.67 41.87 -0.34
C PRO A 58 39.86 41.58 -1.87
N THR A 59 39.14 42.39 -2.68
CA THR A 59 39.39 42.84 -4.09
C THR A 59 39.24 41.82 -5.26
N LYS A 60 38.65 42.12 -6.45
CA LYS A 60 38.61 43.35 -7.28
C LYS A 60 37.29 43.55 -8.07
N ARG A 61 36.99 44.83 -8.34
CA ARG A 61 35.90 45.44 -9.16
C ARG A 61 36.28 45.62 -10.65
N ARG A 62 35.28 45.70 -11.55
CA ARG A 62 34.84 46.87 -12.38
C ARG A 62 33.92 46.41 -13.53
N LYS A 63 32.65 46.85 -13.60
CA LYS A 63 32.07 48.06 -14.24
C LYS A 63 31.87 47.96 -15.77
N GLY A 64 30.60 47.95 -16.18
CA GLY A 64 30.01 48.89 -17.15
C GLY A 64 29.81 48.41 -18.59
N ALA A 65 28.57 48.47 -19.09
CA ALA A 65 28.15 49.35 -20.19
C ALA A 65 26.71 49.03 -20.63
N ALA A 66 25.84 50.03 -20.55
CA ALA A 66 24.58 50.07 -21.27
C ALA A 66 24.83 50.60 -22.69
N SER A 67 24.22 49.99 -23.71
CA SER A 67 24.17 50.53 -25.07
C SER A 67 22.75 50.56 -25.61
N LYS A 68 22.39 51.75 -26.10
CA LYS A 68 21.17 52.15 -26.80
C LYS A 68 20.84 51.25 -28.00
N ILE A 69 19.56 50.98 -28.24
CA ILE A 69 19.01 50.64 -29.56
C ILE A 69 18.00 51.73 -29.92
N GLY A 70 18.17 52.31 -31.11
CA GLY A 70 17.64 53.60 -31.52
C GLY A 70 16.20 53.62 -32.03
N ALA A 71 15.68 54.85 -32.11
CA ALA A 71 14.41 55.19 -32.73
C ALA A 71 14.44 54.94 -34.25
N ALA A 72 13.45 54.21 -34.76
CA ALA A 72 13.23 54.03 -36.19
C ALA A 72 12.29 55.13 -36.74
N LYS A 73 12.69 55.75 -37.85
CA LYS A 73 11.93 56.76 -38.60
C LYS A 73 10.64 56.17 -39.20
N ARG A 74 9.56 56.97 -39.26
CA ARG A 74 8.32 56.66 -40.02
C ARG A 74 8.63 56.48 -41.53
N PRO A 75 8.19 55.38 -42.17
CA PRO A 75 8.12 55.30 -43.62
C PRO A 75 6.81 55.92 -44.12
N THR A 76 6.92 56.84 -45.06
CA THR A 76 5.85 57.46 -45.82
C THR A 76 5.32 56.50 -46.90
N THR A 77 4.00 56.26 -46.85
CA THR A 77 3.05 56.11 -47.97
C THR A 77 3.34 55.08 -49.08
N GLU A 78 2.92 53.83 -48.84
CA GLU A 78 2.09 52.96 -49.71
C GLU A 78 1.76 51.66 -48.91
N PRO A 79 0.50 51.18 -48.84
CA PRO A 79 0.18 49.97 -48.07
C PRO A 79 0.72 48.73 -48.79
N ALA A 80 1.71 48.05 -48.20
CA ALA A 80 2.28 46.85 -48.78
C ALA A 80 1.29 45.66 -48.64
N SER A 81 0.88 45.08 -49.77
CA SER A 81 0.02 43.89 -49.84
C SER A 81 0.80 42.56 -49.76
N VAL A 82 2.10 42.63 -49.52
CA VAL A 82 3.02 41.47 -49.54
C VAL A 82 3.87 41.38 -48.26
N ASP A 83 4.25 40.15 -47.90
CA ASP A 83 5.10 39.84 -46.76
C ASP A 83 6.58 40.23 -47.00
N HIS A 84 7.42 40.03 -45.99
CA HIS A 84 8.85 40.31 -46.04
C HIS A 84 9.64 39.42 -47.02
N LEU A 85 8.99 38.45 -47.67
CA LEU A 85 9.52 37.58 -48.72
C LEU A 85 8.85 37.85 -50.09
N GLY A 86 8.01 38.88 -50.21
CA GLY A 86 7.35 39.27 -51.45
C GLY A 86 6.09 38.46 -51.81
N ARG A 87 5.52 37.70 -50.86
CA ARG A 87 4.30 36.89 -51.07
C ARG A 87 3.04 37.64 -50.63
N PRO A 88 1.88 37.45 -51.28
CA PRO A 88 0.65 38.11 -50.87
C PRO A 88 0.27 37.75 -49.42
N LEU A 89 -0.08 38.76 -48.62
CA LEU A 89 -0.50 38.54 -47.24
C LEU A 89 -1.92 37.96 -47.19
N SER A 90 -2.15 36.99 -46.31
CA SER A 90 -3.50 36.49 -46.03
C SER A 90 -4.34 37.56 -45.32
N GLU A 91 -5.67 37.49 -45.44
CA GLU A 91 -6.56 38.43 -44.74
C GLU A 91 -6.34 38.44 -43.22
N ALA A 92 -6.06 37.28 -42.61
CA ALA A 92 -5.73 37.16 -41.20
C ALA A 92 -4.40 37.86 -40.84
N ALA A 93 -3.39 37.78 -41.73
CA ALA A 93 -2.13 38.51 -41.57
C ALA A 93 -2.34 40.03 -41.73
N LEU A 94 -3.18 40.46 -42.68
CA LEU A 94 -3.52 41.88 -42.87
C LEU A 94 -4.32 42.44 -41.68
N ALA A 95 -5.26 41.68 -41.12
CA ALA A 95 -6.03 42.08 -39.94
C ALA A 95 -5.14 42.26 -38.70
N THR A 96 -4.27 41.29 -38.42
CA THR A 96 -3.32 41.38 -37.30
C THR A 96 -2.28 42.49 -37.50
N ALA A 97 -1.84 42.75 -38.74
CA ALA A 97 -0.98 43.90 -39.06
C ALA A 97 -1.68 45.25 -38.78
N ARG A 98 -2.98 45.39 -39.11
CA ARG A 98 -3.76 46.59 -38.79
C ARG A 98 -3.91 46.80 -37.29
N GLU A 99 -4.19 45.74 -36.53
CA GLU A 99 -4.24 45.81 -35.06
C GLU A 99 -2.91 46.26 -34.47
N TYR A 100 -1.80 45.69 -34.92
CA TYR A 100 -0.47 46.10 -34.48
C TYR A 100 -0.24 47.60 -34.66
N TRP A 101 -0.55 48.15 -35.84
CA TRP A 101 -0.39 49.58 -36.12
C TRP A 101 -1.40 50.49 -35.41
N ASN A 102 -2.54 49.95 -34.95
CA ASN A 102 -3.45 50.66 -34.05
C ASN A 102 -2.86 50.77 -32.64
N PHE A 103 -2.35 49.67 -32.07
CA PHE A 103 -1.65 49.71 -30.79
C PHE A 103 -0.40 50.58 -30.84
N GLN A 104 0.34 50.54 -31.96
CA GLN A 104 1.54 51.36 -32.12
C GLN A 104 1.19 52.85 -32.13
N ARG A 105 0.11 53.26 -32.81
CA ARG A 105 -0.37 54.65 -32.78
C ARG A 105 -0.80 55.10 -31.38
N GLN A 106 -1.49 54.24 -30.64
CA GLN A 106 -1.86 54.51 -29.25
C GLN A 106 -0.61 54.66 -28.37
N PHE A 107 0.36 53.74 -28.48
CA PHE A 107 1.61 53.81 -27.74
C PHE A 107 2.42 55.06 -28.06
N ASP A 108 2.53 55.40 -29.35
CA ASP A 108 3.22 56.61 -29.79
C ASP A 108 2.57 57.88 -29.22
N SER A 109 1.23 57.91 -29.06
CA SER A 109 0.51 59.03 -28.45
C SER A 109 0.84 59.23 -26.96
N TYR A 110 1.21 58.17 -26.23
CA TYR A 110 1.70 58.27 -24.85
C TYR A 110 3.14 58.79 -24.75
N SER A 111 3.95 58.58 -25.79
CA SER A 111 5.35 59.03 -25.82
C SER A 111 5.54 60.50 -26.23
N GLY A 112 4.46 61.18 -26.63
CA GLY A 112 4.47 62.58 -27.05
C GLY A 112 3.43 63.44 -26.32
N GLY A 113 3.60 63.70 -25.02
CA GLY A 113 2.72 64.64 -24.31
C GLY A 113 2.90 64.69 -22.79
N ASP A 114 3.56 65.76 -22.35
CA ASP A 114 3.63 66.42 -21.05
C ASP A 114 3.68 65.65 -19.70
N LYS A 115 4.65 66.07 -18.88
CA LYS A 115 4.98 65.49 -17.57
C LYS A 115 4.00 66.00 -16.51
N GLY A 116 3.09 65.14 -16.06
CA GLY A 116 2.45 65.36 -14.77
C GLY A 116 1.10 64.70 -14.61
N THR A 117 1.08 63.40 -14.31
CA THR A 117 0.09 62.79 -13.42
C THR A 117 0.50 61.33 -13.14
N LYS A 118 0.36 60.92 -11.88
CA LYS A 118 0.58 59.53 -11.46
C LYS A 118 -0.62 58.69 -11.92
N HIS A 119 -0.44 57.87 -12.95
CA HIS A 119 -1.36 56.77 -13.25
C HIS A 119 -0.64 55.46 -13.55
N SER A 120 -1.36 54.42 -13.15
CA SER A 120 -1.16 52.97 -13.22
C SER A 120 -0.71 52.42 -14.57
N SER A 121 0.09 51.34 -14.52
CA SER A 121 0.32 50.17 -15.43
C SER A 121 0.06 50.21 -16.96
N GLN A 122 -0.65 51.19 -17.53
CA GLN A 122 -1.08 51.21 -18.93
C GLN A 122 0.03 51.12 -20.00
N PRO A 123 1.25 51.67 -19.82
CA PRO A 123 2.30 51.54 -20.85
C PRO A 123 2.83 50.11 -21.03
N ILE A 124 2.80 49.30 -19.97
CA ILE A 124 3.32 47.92 -19.98
C ILE A 124 2.32 46.99 -20.69
N ASP A 125 1.02 47.18 -20.46
CA ASP A 125 -0.02 46.39 -21.11
C ASP A 125 -0.06 46.66 -22.62
N LEU A 126 0.13 47.92 -23.06
CA LEU A 126 0.24 48.26 -24.48
C LEU A 126 1.49 47.63 -25.13
N LEU A 127 2.62 47.56 -24.42
CA LEU A 127 3.82 46.87 -24.90
C LEU A 127 3.62 45.36 -25.02
N LEU A 128 2.90 44.75 -24.07
CA LEU A 128 2.51 43.33 -24.13
C LEU A 128 1.57 43.05 -25.32
N GLN A 129 0.59 43.91 -25.56
CA GLN A 129 -0.33 43.80 -26.69
C GLN A 129 0.39 43.97 -28.04
N LEU A 130 1.31 44.93 -28.15
CA LEU A 130 2.18 45.08 -29.33
C LEU A 130 3.00 43.81 -29.60
N ALA A 131 3.60 43.23 -28.56
CA ALA A 131 4.39 42.00 -28.68
C ALA A 131 3.53 40.78 -29.08
N GLN A 132 2.33 40.66 -28.50
CA GLN A 132 1.37 39.60 -28.84
C GLN A 132 0.87 39.73 -30.28
N SER A 133 0.47 40.92 -30.71
CA SER A 133 0.01 41.19 -32.07
C SER A 133 1.12 40.93 -33.10
N ARG A 134 2.36 41.32 -32.82
CA ARG A 134 3.53 41.01 -33.67
C ARG A 134 3.80 39.50 -33.79
N ARG A 135 3.63 38.75 -32.70
CA ARG A 135 3.74 37.27 -32.72
C ARG A 135 2.60 36.63 -33.51
N ALA A 136 1.37 37.14 -33.38
CA ALA A 136 0.23 36.67 -34.17
C ALA A 136 0.45 36.91 -35.66
N TYR A 137 0.90 38.11 -36.05
CA TYR A 137 1.27 38.40 -37.44
C TYR A 137 2.34 37.42 -37.96
N THR A 138 3.40 37.19 -37.18
CA THR A 138 4.47 36.25 -37.56
C THR A 138 3.94 34.82 -37.76
N ARG A 139 3.00 34.36 -36.92
CA ARG A 139 2.30 33.07 -37.12
C ARG A 139 1.56 33.01 -38.44
N HIS A 140 0.80 34.05 -38.77
CA HIS A 140 0.02 34.07 -40.01
C HIS A 140 0.89 34.14 -41.27
N VAL A 141 2.01 34.86 -41.23
CA VAL A 141 2.96 34.92 -42.36
C VAL A 141 3.71 33.59 -42.55
N LEU A 142 4.04 32.89 -41.46
CA LEU A 142 4.68 31.58 -41.51
C LEU A 142 3.69 30.43 -41.72
N GLY A 143 2.38 30.67 -41.62
CA GLY A 143 1.34 29.66 -41.75
C GLY A 143 1.33 28.63 -40.61
N VAL A 144 1.79 29.02 -39.41
CA VAL A 144 1.93 28.12 -38.25
C VAL A 144 0.98 28.53 -37.12
N THR A 145 0.42 27.54 -36.43
CA THR A 145 -0.55 27.75 -35.35
C THR A 145 0.12 28.22 -34.05
N GLU A 146 1.38 27.86 -33.81
CA GLU A 146 2.18 28.27 -32.65
C GLU A 146 3.62 28.63 -33.05
N LEU A 147 4.26 29.56 -32.32
CA LEU A 147 5.67 29.93 -32.52
C LEU A 147 6.53 29.35 -31.42
N GLU A 148 7.55 28.58 -31.80
CA GLU A 148 8.53 28.04 -30.86
C GLU A 148 9.35 29.17 -30.18
N SER A 149 9.81 28.91 -28.95
CA SER A 149 10.62 29.86 -28.19
C SER A 149 11.95 30.15 -28.90
N GLY A 150 12.17 31.42 -29.26
CA GLY A 150 13.37 31.87 -29.99
C GLY A 150 13.14 32.19 -31.47
N THR A 151 11.93 31.92 -32.00
CA THR A 151 11.57 32.27 -33.39
C THR A 151 11.62 33.78 -33.60
N ARG A 152 12.31 34.22 -34.66
CA ARG A 152 12.47 35.64 -35.00
C ARG A 152 11.11 36.22 -35.40
N THR A 153 10.65 37.26 -34.70
CA THR A 153 9.37 37.92 -35.00
C THR A 153 9.52 38.95 -36.11
N TYR A 154 8.65 38.87 -37.12
CA TYR A 154 8.62 39.81 -38.22
C TYR A 154 7.83 41.05 -37.83
N GLU A 155 8.26 42.21 -38.33
CA GLU A 155 7.57 43.48 -38.11
C GLU A 155 6.47 43.61 -39.17
N PRO A 156 5.21 43.87 -38.79
CA PRO A 156 4.13 44.00 -39.76
C PRO A 156 4.33 45.23 -40.65
N PRO A 157 4.17 45.13 -41.98
CA PRO A 157 4.15 46.29 -42.85
C PRO A 157 2.98 47.20 -42.47
N TYR A 158 3.11 48.50 -42.77
CA TYR A 158 2.02 49.43 -42.51
C TYR A 158 0.83 49.13 -43.42
N VAL A 159 -0.31 48.80 -42.80
CA VAL A 159 -1.59 48.57 -43.49
C VAL A 159 -2.57 49.66 -43.04
N GLY A 160 -3.10 50.42 -44.00
CA GLY A 160 -4.10 51.46 -43.71
C GLY A 160 -5.40 50.88 -43.13
N PRO A 161 -6.20 51.70 -42.41
CA PRO A 161 -7.51 51.29 -41.90
C PRO A 161 -8.49 50.94 -43.03
N LEU A 162 -9.39 49.98 -42.77
CA LEU A 162 -10.47 49.56 -43.68
C LEU A 162 -11.45 50.71 -43.92
N THR A 163 -11.90 50.90 -45.17
CA THR A 163 -12.96 51.86 -45.48
C THR A 163 -14.34 51.23 -45.26
N VAL A 164 -15.38 52.07 -45.18
CA VAL A 164 -16.75 51.64 -44.91
C VAL A 164 -17.28 50.71 -46.01
N ASP A 165 -16.75 50.81 -47.24
CA ASP A 165 -17.14 50.00 -48.38
C ASP A 165 -16.63 48.54 -48.30
N ASP A 166 -15.49 48.30 -47.63
CA ASP A 166 -14.90 46.96 -47.49
C ASP A 166 -15.73 46.03 -46.58
N LEU A 167 -16.53 46.59 -45.68
CA LEU A 167 -17.29 45.84 -44.66
C LEU A 167 -18.61 45.24 -45.20
N ALA A 168 -19.07 45.67 -46.38
CA ALA A 168 -20.37 45.28 -46.92
C ALA A 168 -20.37 43.95 -47.71
N ALA A 169 -19.21 43.38 -48.03
CA ALA A 169 -19.10 42.25 -48.97
C ALA A 169 -19.14 40.83 -48.35
N ILE A 170 -19.29 40.67 -47.02
CA ILE A 170 -18.99 39.40 -46.32
C ILE A 170 -20.25 38.62 -45.84
N ALA A 171 -21.39 38.66 -46.53
CA ALA A 171 -22.53 37.73 -46.28
C ALA A 171 -23.43 37.58 -47.54
N PRO A 172 -24.26 36.51 -47.77
CA PRO A 172 -24.44 35.19 -47.11
C PRO A 172 -24.72 33.93 -48.03
N SER A 173 -24.88 32.73 -47.41
CA SER A 173 -25.86 31.60 -47.67
C SER A 173 -25.55 30.32 -48.53
N PRO A 174 -26.23 29.14 -48.29
CA PRO A 174 -25.80 27.73 -48.58
C PRO A 174 -26.55 27.00 -49.74
N PRO A 175 -26.18 25.74 -50.14
CA PRO A 175 -27.07 24.56 -49.96
C PRO A 175 -26.36 23.16 -49.82
N ALA A 176 -27.14 22.05 -49.84
CA ALA A 176 -26.92 20.73 -49.21
C ALA A 176 -26.67 19.48 -50.12
N ALA A 177 -26.32 18.35 -49.44
CA ALA A 177 -26.45 16.89 -49.76
C ALA A 177 -25.45 16.23 -50.77
N PRO A 178 -25.16 14.89 -50.75
CA PRO A 178 -25.93 13.76 -50.15
C PRO A 178 -25.15 12.67 -49.35
N GLU A 179 -25.94 11.72 -48.84
CA GLU A 179 -25.65 10.56 -47.99
C GLU A 179 -24.69 9.50 -48.58
N VAL A 180 -23.88 8.88 -47.71
CA VAL A 180 -23.38 7.51 -47.89
C VAL A 180 -23.63 6.74 -46.59
N GLN A 181 -24.50 5.74 -46.67
CA GLN A 181 -24.78 4.79 -45.60
C GLN A 181 -23.58 3.87 -45.40
N LEU A 182 -22.82 4.10 -44.33
CA LEU A 182 -21.94 3.09 -43.74
C LEU A 182 -22.72 2.39 -42.62
N ALA A 183 -22.82 1.07 -42.75
CA ALA A 183 -23.50 0.18 -41.82
C ALA A 183 -23.18 0.52 -40.36
N GLN A 184 -24.23 0.61 -39.53
CA GLN A 184 -24.10 0.67 -38.07
C GLN A 184 -23.67 -0.71 -37.55
N PRO A 185 -22.56 -0.75 -36.78
CA PRO A 185 -22.55 -1.51 -35.52
C PRO A 185 -21.94 -0.62 -34.41
N ASP A 186 -22.35 -0.60 -33.16
CA ASP A 186 -23.23 -1.48 -32.40
C ASP A 186 -23.82 -0.62 -31.26
N GLN A 187 -25.15 -0.67 -31.08
CA GLN A 187 -25.70 -0.53 -29.76
C GLN A 187 -25.19 -1.75 -28.99
N ALA A 188 -24.18 -1.58 -28.13
CA ALA A 188 -24.00 -2.54 -27.06
C ALA A 188 -25.32 -2.53 -26.28
N SER A 189 -26.17 -3.53 -26.51
CA SER A 189 -27.49 -3.65 -25.90
C SER A 189 -27.30 -3.51 -24.39
N GLU A 190 -27.79 -2.41 -23.82
CA GLU A 190 -27.77 -2.22 -22.36
C GLU A 190 -28.45 -3.45 -21.73
N PRO A 191 -27.89 -4.01 -20.66
CA PRO A 191 -28.45 -5.21 -20.06
C PRO A 191 -29.90 -4.95 -19.64
N VAL A 192 -30.81 -5.83 -20.07
CA VAL A 192 -32.24 -5.74 -19.73
C VAL A 192 -32.39 -5.78 -18.21
N LEU A 193 -32.98 -4.72 -17.64
CA LEU A 193 -33.21 -4.62 -16.20
C LEU A 193 -34.36 -5.54 -15.79
N CYS A 194 -34.21 -6.25 -14.68
CA CYS A 194 -35.31 -7.03 -14.11
C CYS A 194 -36.34 -6.11 -13.41
N PRO A 195 -37.57 -6.59 -13.10
CA PRO A 195 -38.61 -5.75 -12.51
C PRO A 195 -38.18 -5.05 -11.21
N GLU A 196 -37.47 -5.75 -10.31
CA GLU A 196 -36.93 -5.18 -9.07
C GLU A 196 -35.91 -4.05 -9.33
N GLN A 197 -35.12 -4.17 -10.40
CA GLN A 197 -34.13 -3.16 -10.80
C GLN A 197 -34.81 -1.94 -11.44
N LEU A 198 -35.85 -2.18 -12.25
CA LEU A 198 -36.65 -1.13 -12.88
C LEU A 198 -37.40 -0.30 -11.84
N GLU A 199 -37.95 -0.95 -10.81
CA GLU A 199 -38.62 -0.29 -9.68
C GLU A 199 -37.72 0.75 -9.01
N VAL A 200 -36.43 0.44 -8.79
CA VAL A 200 -35.46 1.41 -8.23
C VAL A 200 -35.29 2.62 -9.14
N VAL A 201 -35.23 2.42 -10.47
CA VAL A 201 -35.06 3.50 -11.44
C VAL A 201 -36.31 4.41 -11.46
N GLU A 202 -37.51 3.82 -11.39
CA GLU A 202 -38.77 4.58 -11.34
C GLU A 202 -38.95 5.34 -10.03
N LEU A 203 -38.65 4.71 -8.89
CA LEU A 203 -38.64 5.40 -7.59
C LEU A 203 -37.65 6.57 -7.60
N ALA A 204 -36.50 6.40 -8.25
CA ALA A 204 -35.49 7.45 -8.36
C ALA A 204 -36.01 8.60 -9.22
N ALA A 205 -36.63 8.31 -10.36
CA ALA A 205 -37.27 9.31 -11.22
C ALA A 205 -38.38 10.08 -10.49
N ASN A 206 -39.12 9.42 -9.59
CA ASN A 206 -40.14 10.04 -8.75
C ASN A 206 -39.59 10.89 -7.59
N GLY A 207 -38.28 11.10 -7.50
CA GLY A 207 -37.66 11.97 -6.50
C GLY A 207 -37.59 11.37 -5.09
N ARG A 208 -37.83 10.05 -4.93
CA ARG A 208 -37.77 9.41 -3.60
C ARG A 208 -36.33 9.24 -3.13
N ASN A 209 -36.11 9.38 -1.83
CA ASN A 209 -34.90 8.90 -1.19
C ASN A 209 -34.94 7.37 -1.13
N ILE A 210 -33.90 6.70 -1.63
CA ILE A 210 -33.91 5.23 -1.77
C ILE A 210 -32.67 4.63 -1.12
N PHE A 211 -32.88 3.59 -0.33
CA PHE A 211 -31.82 2.64 0.00
C PHE A 211 -32.15 1.32 -0.70
N TYR A 212 -31.32 0.95 -1.67
CA TYR A 212 -31.43 -0.37 -2.29
C TYR A 212 -30.23 -1.24 -1.95
N THR A 213 -30.52 -2.46 -1.54
CA THR A 213 -29.52 -3.46 -1.15
C THR A 213 -29.77 -4.77 -1.88
N GLY A 214 -28.83 -5.69 -1.77
CA GLY A 214 -28.91 -7.01 -2.39
C GLY A 214 -27.60 -7.74 -2.18
N SER A 215 -27.66 -9.07 -2.24
CA SER A 215 -26.47 -9.92 -2.21
C SER A 215 -25.47 -9.49 -3.29
N ALA A 216 -24.22 -9.91 -3.13
CA ALA A 216 -23.22 -9.77 -4.18
C ALA A 216 -23.72 -10.46 -5.46
N GLY A 217 -23.65 -9.77 -6.60
CA GLY A 217 -24.12 -10.32 -7.88
C GLY A 217 -25.55 -9.96 -8.29
N CYS A 218 -26.32 -9.19 -7.50
CA CYS A 218 -27.68 -8.77 -7.88
C CYS A 218 -27.77 -7.58 -8.87
N GLY A 219 -26.66 -7.15 -9.47
CA GLY A 219 -26.67 -6.06 -10.45
C GLY A 219 -26.80 -4.63 -9.90
N LYS A 220 -26.42 -4.37 -8.63
CA LYS A 220 -26.50 -3.04 -7.99
C LYS A 220 -25.85 -1.92 -8.83
N SER A 221 -24.64 -2.13 -9.35
CA SER A 221 -23.95 -1.14 -10.18
C SER A 221 -24.66 -0.90 -11.52
N THR A 222 -25.31 -1.93 -12.08
CA THR A 222 -26.15 -1.79 -13.28
C THR A 222 -27.33 -0.86 -13.04
N VAL A 223 -28.02 -1.03 -11.90
CA VAL A 223 -29.11 -0.14 -11.45
C VAL A 223 -28.62 1.29 -11.27
N LEU A 224 -27.45 1.47 -10.64
CA LEU A 224 -26.84 2.78 -10.43
C LEU A 224 -26.63 3.53 -11.77
N HIS A 225 -26.10 2.86 -12.79
CA HIS A 225 -25.88 3.47 -14.10
C HIS A 225 -27.19 3.83 -14.80
N ALA A 226 -28.19 2.95 -14.73
CA ALA A 226 -29.51 3.21 -15.29
C ALA A 226 -30.21 4.41 -14.62
N ALA A 227 -30.20 4.46 -13.28
CA ALA A 227 -30.77 5.56 -12.50
C ALA A 227 -30.05 6.89 -12.79
N LYS A 228 -28.71 6.89 -12.83
CA LYS A 228 -27.91 8.08 -13.19
C LYS A 228 -28.27 8.60 -14.57
N LYS A 229 -28.41 7.72 -15.57
CA LYS A 229 -28.77 8.08 -16.95
C LYS A 229 -30.19 8.66 -17.00
N ARG A 230 -31.15 8.02 -16.33
CA ARG A 230 -32.55 8.47 -16.26
C ARG A 230 -32.67 9.85 -15.62
N LEU A 231 -32.08 10.06 -14.45
CA LEU A 231 -32.11 11.35 -13.74
C LEU A 231 -31.46 12.48 -14.55
N ARG A 232 -30.31 12.22 -15.20
CA ARG A 232 -29.66 13.21 -16.07
C ARG A 232 -30.50 13.55 -17.30
N SER A 233 -31.23 12.58 -17.87
CA SER A 233 -32.17 12.85 -18.96
C SER A 233 -33.35 13.76 -18.54
N MET A 234 -33.63 13.82 -17.24
CA MET A 234 -34.62 14.73 -16.65
C MET A 234 -34.01 16.10 -16.27
N GLY A 235 -32.78 16.38 -16.68
CA GLY A 235 -32.09 17.65 -16.39
C GLY A 235 -31.53 17.79 -14.98
N LYS A 236 -31.53 16.71 -14.17
CA LYS A 236 -31.02 16.74 -12.79
C LYS A 236 -29.50 16.75 -12.74
N ASN A 237 -28.92 17.53 -11.84
CA ASN A 237 -27.50 17.49 -11.52
C ASN A 237 -27.22 16.36 -10.52
N VAL A 238 -26.79 15.22 -11.08
CA VAL A 238 -26.55 13.98 -10.32
C VAL A 238 -25.06 13.82 -9.97
N GLN A 239 -24.79 13.78 -8.67
CA GLN A 239 -23.47 13.52 -8.10
C GLN A 239 -23.39 12.07 -7.61
N VAL A 240 -22.32 11.37 -8.00
CA VAL A 240 -22.12 9.94 -7.68
C VAL A 240 -20.88 9.80 -6.80
N LEU A 241 -21.07 9.19 -5.64
CA LEU A 241 -20.10 9.09 -4.56
C LEU A 241 -19.81 7.64 -4.19
N ALA A 242 -18.63 7.42 -3.61
CA ALA A 242 -18.30 6.18 -2.91
C ALA A 242 -17.32 6.47 -1.74
N PRO A 243 -17.18 5.57 -0.75
CA PRO A 243 -16.30 5.81 0.41
C PRO A 243 -14.79 5.69 0.10
N THR A 244 -14.40 4.98 -0.97
CA THR A 244 -12.99 4.76 -1.34
C THR A 244 -12.73 5.24 -2.76
N GLY A 245 -11.49 5.67 -3.06
CA GLY A 245 -11.12 6.12 -4.40
C GLY A 245 -11.35 5.04 -5.43
N LYS A 246 -11.04 3.78 -5.12
CA LYS A 246 -11.30 2.65 -6.03
C LYS A 246 -12.78 2.48 -6.41
N ALA A 247 -13.67 2.51 -5.41
CA ALA A 247 -15.10 2.39 -5.65
C ALA A 247 -15.62 3.61 -6.43
N ALA A 248 -15.13 4.81 -6.11
CA ALA A 248 -15.52 6.05 -6.79
C ALA A 248 -15.09 6.05 -8.26
N LEU A 249 -13.85 5.65 -8.55
CA LEU A 249 -13.33 5.53 -9.92
C LEU A 249 -14.13 4.49 -10.72
N ALA A 250 -14.51 3.36 -10.11
CA ALA A 250 -15.28 2.30 -10.77
C ALA A 250 -16.66 2.76 -11.29
N ILE A 251 -17.30 3.71 -10.61
CA ILE A 251 -18.62 4.26 -10.99
C ILE A 251 -18.53 5.63 -11.69
N ASN A 252 -17.31 6.05 -12.07
CA ASN A 252 -17.01 7.38 -12.59
C ASN A 252 -17.66 8.49 -11.73
N GLY A 253 -17.36 8.43 -10.44
CA GLY A 253 -17.76 9.35 -9.39
C GLY A 253 -16.56 9.83 -8.60
N MET A 254 -16.81 10.43 -7.44
CA MET A 254 -15.76 10.92 -6.53
C MET A 254 -15.93 10.34 -5.12
N THR A 255 -14.92 10.49 -4.26
CA THR A 255 -15.10 10.03 -2.88
C THR A 255 -16.02 10.96 -2.11
N THR A 256 -16.72 10.45 -1.09
CA THR A 256 -17.52 11.28 -0.16
C THR A 256 -16.67 12.42 0.44
N TRP A 257 -15.41 12.14 0.73
CA TRP A 257 -14.40 13.11 1.16
C TRP A 257 -14.13 14.20 0.13
N THR A 258 -13.87 13.82 -1.14
CA THR A 258 -13.60 14.79 -2.21
C THR A 258 -14.82 15.65 -2.49
N TYR A 259 -16.01 15.06 -2.46
CA TYR A 259 -17.28 15.76 -2.61
C TYR A 259 -17.49 16.81 -1.50
N ALA A 260 -17.11 16.48 -0.27
CA ALA A 260 -17.19 17.40 0.85
C ALA A 260 -16.04 18.42 0.92
N GLY A 261 -15.01 18.29 0.08
CA GLY A 261 -13.79 19.10 0.18
C GLY A 261 -12.92 18.74 1.38
N TRP A 262 -13.08 17.54 1.93
CA TRP A 262 -12.42 17.12 3.17
C TRP A 262 -11.17 16.27 2.93
N THR A 263 -10.27 16.39 3.90
CA THR A 263 -9.16 15.46 4.16
C THR A 263 -9.39 14.80 5.52
N PRO A 264 -8.68 13.71 5.87
CA PRO A 264 -8.80 13.12 7.21
C PRO A 264 -8.56 14.10 8.37
N GLY A 265 -7.84 15.20 8.12
CA GLY A 265 -7.65 16.28 9.09
C GLY A 265 -8.91 17.08 9.40
N HIS A 266 -9.90 17.13 8.50
CA HIS A 266 -11.15 17.87 8.73
C HIS A 266 -12.00 17.22 9.82
N HIS A 267 -11.93 15.91 9.98
CA HIS A 267 -12.62 15.23 11.10
C HIS A 267 -12.06 15.63 12.47
N LYS A 268 -10.88 16.26 12.53
CA LYS A 268 -10.29 16.83 13.76
C LYS A 268 -10.86 18.18 14.16
N ARG A 269 -11.78 18.73 13.36
CA ARG A 269 -12.43 20.01 13.61
C ARG A 269 -13.84 19.78 14.17
N PRO A 270 -14.33 20.68 15.05
CA PRO A 270 -15.73 20.73 15.45
C PRO A 270 -16.68 20.79 14.24
N LEU A 271 -17.86 20.15 14.32
CA LEU A 271 -18.87 20.23 13.27
C LEU A 271 -19.24 21.68 12.92
N LYS A 272 -19.42 22.55 13.92
CA LYS A 272 -19.72 23.97 13.71
C LYS A 272 -18.70 24.68 12.84
N GLU A 273 -17.42 24.37 13.02
CA GLU A 273 -16.35 24.95 12.20
C GLU A 273 -16.46 24.45 10.74
N LEU A 274 -16.87 23.20 10.53
CA LEU A 274 -17.09 22.67 9.17
C LEU A 274 -18.32 23.30 8.50
N GLU A 275 -19.39 23.55 9.25
CA GLU A 275 -20.59 24.25 8.79
C GLU A 275 -20.28 25.70 8.42
N GLU A 276 -19.47 26.40 9.21
CA GLU A 276 -19.04 27.77 8.90
C GLU A 276 -18.04 27.82 7.74
N ALA A 277 -17.10 26.87 7.67
CA ALA A 277 -16.05 26.84 6.66
C ALA A 277 -16.56 26.53 5.24
N VAL A 278 -17.76 25.94 5.10
CA VAL A 278 -18.35 25.70 3.78
C VAL A 278 -18.92 26.98 3.17
N LEU A 279 -19.31 27.96 3.98
CA LEU A 279 -19.96 29.18 3.52
C LEU A 279 -18.97 30.07 2.74
N GLY A 280 -19.41 30.59 1.60
CA GLY A 280 -18.62 31.48 0.74
C GLY A 280 -17.49 30.79 -0.02
N CYS A 281 -17.42 29.45 -0.03
CA CYS A 281 -16.43 28.70 -0.79
C CYS A 281 -17.08 27.91 -1.93
N ALA A 282 -16.27 27.47 -2.90
CA ALA A 282 -16.77 26.76 -4.08
C ALA A 282 -17.50 25.43 -3.75
N ILE A 283 -17.31 24.87 -2.54
CA ILE A 283 -18.05 23.70 -2.07
C ILE A 283 -19.52 24.03 -1.77
N GLN A 284 -19.83 25.24 -1.31
CA GLN A 284 -21.22 25.67 -1.12
C GLN A 284 -21.98 25.62 -2.45
N GLU A 285 -21.41 26.20 -3.53
CA GLU A 285 -22.03 26.16 -4.85
C GLU A 285 -22.27 24.73 -5.35
N ARG A 286 -21.36 23.79 -5.05
CA ARG A 286 -21.56 22.36 -5.36
C ARG A 286 -22.81 21.83 -4.69
N PHE A 287 -22.95 22.10 -3.41
CA PHE A 287 -24.07 21.61 -2.61
C PHE A 287 -25.37 22.23 -3.09
N GLU A 288 -25.40 23.53 -3.38
CA GLU A 288 -26.55 24.25 -3.94
C GLU A 288 -26.96 23.75 -5.33
N LYS A 289 -26.00 23.45 -6.20
CA LYS A 289 -26.26 22.95 -7.56
C LYS A 289 -26.63 21.46 -7.60
N THR A 290 -26.44 20.69 -6.53
CA THR A 290 -26.71 19.24 -6.53
C THR A 290 -28.18 18.95 -6.30
N ASP A 291 -28.82 18.24 -7.23
CA ASP A 291 -30.22 17.81 -7.09
C ASP A 291 -30.34 16.40 -6.51
N THR A 292 -29.44 15.50 -6.93
CA THR A 292 -29.46 14.10 -6.51
C THR A 292 -28.05 13.62 -6.14
N LEU A 293 -27.94 12.99 -4.97
CA LEU A 293 -26.73 12.39 -4.44
C LEU A 293 -26.84 10.86 -4.41
N ILE A 294 -26.01 10.18 -5.18
CA ILE A 294 -25.94 8.70 -5.19
C ILE A 294 -24.69 8.26 -4.43
N ILE A 295 -24.81 7.38 -3.43
CA ILE A 295 -23.66 6.84 -2.67
C ILE A 295 -23.60 5.31 -2.82
N ASP A 296 -22.57 4.80 -3.49
CA ASP A 296 -22.28 3.36 -3.60
C ASP A 296 -21.42 2.87 -2.42
N GLU A 297 -21.47 1.58 -2.14
CA GLU A 297 -20.76 0.89 -1.04
C GLU A 297 -20.98 1.55 0.34
N ILE A 298 -22.23 1.94 0.62
CA ILE A 298 -22.63 2.64 1.85
C ILE A 298 -22.26 1.92 3.15
N SER A 299 -21.97 0.60 3.09
CA SER A 299 -21.52 -0.18 4.26
C SER A 299 -20.18 0.26 4.83
N MET A 300 -19.31 0.89 4.02
CA MET A 300 -18.02 1.41 4.48
C MET A 300 -18.09 2.88 4.90
N VAL A 301 -19.26 3.53 4.79
CA VAL A 301 -19.47 4.90 5.28
C VAL A 301 -19.82 4.86 6.76
N GLU A 302 -19.02 5.56 7.57
CA GLU A 302 -19.25 5.71 9.01
C GLU A 302 -20.47 6.59 9.29
N ASN A 303 -21.22 6.30 10.35
CA ASN A 303 -22.35 7.11 10.81
C ASN A 303 -21.99 8.59 10.99
N LEU A 304 -20.93 8.92 11.73
CA LEU A 304 -20.54 10.31 12.01
C LEU A 304 -20.01 11.03 10.76
N HIS A 305 -19.52 10.31 9.76
CA HIS A 305 -19.16 10.92 8.48
C HIS A 305 -20.41 11.33 7.71
N LEU A 306 -21.43 10.47 7.69
CA LEU A 306 -22.72 10.77 7.08
C LEU A 306 -23.44 11.92 7.80
N GLU A 307 -23.37 11.99 9.14
CA GLU A 307 -23.92 13.10 9.92
C GLU A 307 -23.25 14.42 9.63
N ARG A 308 -21.91 14.46 9.56
CA ARG A 308 -21.19 15.68 9.19
C ARG A 308 -21.61 16.13 7.80
N LEU A 309 -21.75 15.21 6.84
CA LEU A 309 -22.09 15.57 5.46
C LEU A 309 -23.51 16.14 5.38
N ASN A 310 -24.47 15.53 6.07
CA ASN A 310 -25.84 16.03 6.18
C ASN A 310 -25.88 17.45 6.74
N ALA A 311 -25.25 17.66 7.90
CA ALA A 311 -25.25 18.95 8.60
C ALA A 311 -24.61 20.07 7.75
N VAL A 312 -23.43 19.83 7.18
CA VAL A 312 -22.75 20.83 6.34
C VAL A 312 -23.55 21.14 5.06
N MET A 313 -24.23 20.14 4.47
CA MET A 313 -25.11 20.40 3.31
C MET A 313 -26.35 21.22 3.68
N LYS A 314 -26.93 21.01 4.86
CA LYS A 314 -28.04 21.86 5.38
C LYS A 314 -27.59 23.31 5.55
N SER A 315 -26.44 23.53 6.19
CA SER A 315 -25.87 24.87 6.38
C SER A 315 -25.56 25.55 5.05
N ALA A 316 -24.96 24.83 4.10
CA ALA A 316 -24.63 25.38 2.79
C ALA A 316 -25.86 25.76 1.95
N ARG A 317 -26.96 25.01 2.08
CA ARG A 317 -28.19 25.23 1.29
C ARG A 317 -29.24 26.08 2.00
N GLY A 318 -29.06 26.36 3.30
CA GLY A 318 -30.04 27.06 4.12
C GLY A 318 -31.37 26.30 4.25
N ASP A 319 -31.34 24.97 4.18
CA ASP A 319 -32.51 24.10 4.25
C ASP A 319 -32.28 23.02 5.30
N ASP A 320 -33.16 22.93 6.30
CA ASP A 320 -33.07 21.96 7.40
C ASP A 320 -33.54 20.55 7.01
N SER A 321 -34.10 20.38 5.81
CA SER A 321 -34.45 19.09 5.21
C SER A 321 -33.21 18.19 5.09
N PRO A 322 -33.35 16.85 5.07
CA PRO A 322 -32.22 15.93 4.91
C PRO A 322 -31.33 16.32 3.72
N PHE A 323 -30.03 16.48 3.97
CA PHE A 323 -29.01 16.92 3.04
C PHE A 323 -29.33 18.25 2.34
N GLY A 324 -30.09 19.15 2.99
CA GLY A 324 -30.54 20.41 2.43
C GLY A 324 -31.58 20.26 1.32
N GLY A 325 -32.41 19.21 1.38
CA GLY A 325 -33.46 18.96 0.40
C GLY A 325 -33.00 18.21 -0.86
N VAL A 326 -31.76 17.72 -0.87
CA VAL A 326 -31.21 16.90 -1.95
C VAL A 326 -31.81 15.50 -1.92
N GLN A 327 -32.15 14.95 -3.08
CA GLN A 327 -32.56 13.55 -3.18
C GLN A 327 -31.37 12.64 -2.91
N VAL A 328 -31.48 11.73 -1.95
CA VAL A 328 -30.40 10.82 -1.58
C VAL A 328 -30.73 9.39 -1.99
N ILE A 329 -29.84 8.77 -2.76
CA ILE A 329 -29.94 7.37 -3.18
C ILE A 329 -28.69 6.65 -2.68
N VAL A 330 -28.84 5.66 -1.81
CA VAL A 330 -27.72 4.90 -1.27
C VAL A 330 -27.82 3.42 -1.65
N THR A 331 -26.66 2.81 -1.92
CA THR A 331 -26.58 1.39 -2.20
C THR A 331 -25.37 0.73 -1.55
N GLY A 332 -25.51 -0.55 -1.24
CA GLY A 332 -24.48 -1.35 -0.59
C GLY A 332 -25.09 -2.53 0.14
N ASP A 333 -24.27 -3.26 0.88
CA ASP A 333 -24.68 -4.47 1.60
C ASP A 333 -23.93 -4.53 2.93
N PHE A 334 -24.63 -4.21 4.03
CA PHE A 334 -24.04 -4.08 5.36
C PHE A 334 -23.44 -5.39 5.91
N CYS A 335 -23.75 -6.54 5.33
CA CYS A 335 -23.06 -7.79 5.69
C CYS A 335 -21.71 -7.95 4.96
N GLN A 336 -21.27 -6.96 4.17
CA GLN A 336 -19.93 -6.89 3.58
C GLN A 336 -18.95 -6.19 4.53
N LEU A 337 -18.04 -5.35 4.02
CA LEU A 337 -17.02 -4.70 4.83
C LEU A 337 -17.62 -3.53 5.62
N PRO A 338 -17.29 -3.41 6.93
CA PRO A 338 -17.65 -2.26 7.75
C PRO A 338 -16.76 -1.04 7.45
N PRO A 339 -17.08 0.13 8.02
CA PRO A 339 -16.20 1.29 7.97
C PRO A 339 -14.82 0.99 8.55
N VAL A 340 -13.76 1.56 7.95
CA VAL A 340 -12.38 1.32 8.37
C VAL A 340 -12.00 2.31 9.46
N LYS A 341 -11.75 1.80 10.69
CA LYS A 341 -11.42 2.60 11.88
C LYS A 341 -12.50 3.65 12.20
N PRO A 342 -13.71 3.24 12.59
CA PRO A 342 -14.75 4.19 12.99
C PRO A 342 -14.35 4.94 14.27
N PHE A 343 -15.04 6.05 14.55
CA PHE A 343 -14.95 6.79 15.80
C PHE A 343 -13.51 7.20 16.16
N GLN A 344 -12.79 7.78 15.21
CA GLN A 344 -11.46 8.34 15.47
C GLN A 344 -11.53 9.70 16.16
N HIS A 345 -12.51 10.53 15.79
CA HIS A 345 -12.59 11.92 16.23
C HIS A 345 -14.04 12.31 16.59
N CYS A 346 -14.18 13.02 17.70
CA CYS A 346 -15.47 13.51 18.19
C CYS A 346 -16.12 14.47 17.19
N ILE A 347 -17.41 14.32 16.90
CA ILE A 347 -18.15 15.22 15.99
C ILE A 347 -18.30 16.64 16.56
N THR A 348 -18.31 16.80 17.89
CA THR A 348 -18.58 18.09 18.54
C THR A 348 -17.33 18.94 18.71
N CYS A 349 -16.23 18.36 19.17
CA CYS A 349 -15.01 19.11 19.49
C CYS A 349 -13.80 18.74 18.64
N GLY A 350 -13.91 17.73 17.76
CA GLY A 350 -12.82 17.28 16.90
C GLY A 350 -11.68 16.50 17.61
N SER A 351 -11.74 16.33 18.93
CA SER A 351 -10.71 15.62 19.69
C SER A 351 -10.66 14.13 19.39
N ASP A 352 -9.47 13.54 19.49
CA ASP A 352 -9.25 12.10 19.33
C ASP A 352 -10.10 11.33 20.37
N LEU A 353 -10.88 10.35 19.89
CA LEU A 353 -11.67 9.49 20.75
C LEU A 353 -10.80 8.35 21.29
N ILE A 354 -10.98 8.04 22.58
CA ILE A 354 -10.21 7.01 23.27
C ILE A 354 -11.05 5.73 23.31
N PRO A 355 -10.63 4.65 22.64
CA PRO A 355 -11.33 3.37 22.72
C PRO A 355 -11.07 2.72 24.09
N THR A 356 -12.15 2.33 24.76
CA THR A 356 -12.16 1.54 25.99
C THR A 356 -12.81 0.20 25.67
N GLU A 357 -12.11 -0.90 25.93
CA GLU A 357 -12.67 -2.25 25.80
C GLU A 357 -13.48 -2.57 27.07
N GLU A 358 -14.79 -2.71 26.94
CA GLU A 358 -15.68 -3.23 28.00
C GLU A 358 -16.05 -4.70 27.69
N GLU A 359 -16.68 -5.41 28.62
CA GLU A 359 -16.85 -6.89 28.55
C GLU A 359 -17.56 -7.39 27.27
N GLU A 360 -18.41 -6.56 26.65
CA GLU A 360 -19.22 -6.93 25.48
C GLU A 360 -18.95 -6.09 24.22
N GLU A 361 -18.30 -4.92 24.33
CA GLU A 361 -18.13 -3.99 23.21
C GLU A 361 -16.97 -2.99 23.42
N THR A 362 -16.45 -2.42 22.33
CA THR A 362 -15.56 -1.26 22.37
C THR A 362 -16.36 0.04 22.41
N ILE A 363 -16.14 0.86 23.44
CA ILE A 363 -16.75 2.18 23.59
C ILE A 363 -15.69 3.25 23.36
N HIS A 364 -15.97 4.18 22.45
CA HIS A 364 -15.11 5.30 22.13
C HIS A 364 -15.55 6.53 22.91
N ARG A 365 -14.74 6.99 23.86
CA ARG A 365 -15.05 8.12 24.74
C ARG A 365 -14.33 9.39 24.32
N CYS A 366 -15.04 10.51 24.33
CA CYS A 366 -14.45 11.83 24.13
C CYS A 366 -13.94 12.40 25.46
N PRO A 367 -12.65 12.73 25.61
CA PRO A 367 -12.12 13.28 26.84
C PRO A 367 -12.64 14.70 27.15
N ASN A 368 -13.12 15.43 26.14
CA ASN A 368 -13.52 16.84 26.27
C ASN A 368 -15.04 17.04 26.32
N CYS A 369 -15.83 16.09 25.80
CA CYS A 369 -17.29 16.23 25.72
C CYS A 369 -18.05 15.20 26.53
N GLU A 370 -17.35 14.25 27.17
CA GLU A 370 -17.95 13.12 27.91
C GLU A 370 -18.98 12.32 27.11
N ARG A 371 -18.90 12.40 25.77
CA ARG A 371 -19.74 11.63 24.86
C ARG A 371 -19.14 10.25 24.64
N GLU A 372 -20.02 9.27 24.54
CA GLU A 372 -19.71 7.89 24.27
C GLU A 372 -20.24 7.49 22.89
N TYR A 373 -19.45 6.73 22.14
CA TYR A 373 -19.83 6.17 20.86
C TYR A 373 -19.55 4.66 20.89
N HIS A 374 -20.59 3.86 20.73
CA HIS A 374 -20.50 2.40 20.72
C HIS A 374 -20.03 1.92 19.34
N ASP A 375 -19.11 0.95 19.28
CA ASP A 375 -18.62 0.42 17.99
C ASP A 375 -19.76 -0.16 17.12
N SER A 376 -20.84 -0.65 17.72
CA SER A 376 -22.07 -1.09 17.04
C SER A 376 -22.84 0.02 16.33
N ASP A 377 -22.61 1.29 16.69
CA ASP A 377 -23.23 2.44 16.05
C ASP A 377 -22.49 2.91 14.80
N LYS A 378 -21.34 2.32 14.46
CA LYS A 378 -20.48 2.78 13.35
C LYS A 378 -21.16 2.84 11.99
N TRP A 379 -22.25 2.10 11.81
CA TRP A 379 -22.90 1.93 10.51
C TRP A 379 -23.70 3.16 10.09
N ALA A 380 -23.65 3.52 8.81
CA ALA A 380 -24.44 4.61 8.23
C ALA A 380 -25.92 4.61 8.67
N PHE A 381 -26.58 3.44 8.75
CA PHE A 381 -27.99 3.33 9.14
C PHE A 381 -28.29 3.66 10.61
N ARG A 382 -27.27 3.79 11.46
CA ARG A 382 -27.39 4.23 12.86
C ARG A 382 -27.28 5.74 13.03
N SER A 383 -27.01 6.49 11.95
CA SER A 383 -26.92 7.95 11.99
C SER A 383 -28.29 8.62 12.04
N LYS A 384 -28.34 9.82 12.63
CA LYS A 384 -29.52 10.69 12.56
C LYS A 384 -29.85 11.10 11.13
N ALA A 385 -28.82 11.38 10.33
CA ALA A 385 -28.95 11.72 8.91
C ALA A 385 -29.69 10.64 8.11
N TRP A 386 -29.43 9.36 8.40
CA TRP A 386 -30.14 8.25 7.77
C TRP A 386 -31.62 8.23 8.13
N ALA A 387 -31.94 8.42 9.42
CA ALA A 387 -33.33 8.46 9.89
C ALA A 387 -34.11 9.61 9.24
N GLU A 388 -33.50 10.80 9.12
CA GLU A 388 -34.09 11.97 8.47
C GLU A 388 -34.39 11.75 6.97
N CYS A 389 -33.55 10.98 6.27
CA CYS A 389 -33.74 10.71 4.85
C CYS A 389 -35.00 9.89 4.55
N ASN A 390 -35.53 9.15 5.53
CA ASN A 390 -36.72 8.30 5.39
C ASN A 390 -36.72 7.45 4.10
N PHE A 391 -35.66 6.65 3.95
CA PHE A 391 -35.40 5.89 2.73
C PHE A 391 -36.53 4.89 2.41
N VAL A 392 -36.92 4.82 1.13
CA VAL A 392 -37.65 3.66 0.60
C VAL A 392 -36.66 2.52 0.45
N HIS A 393 -36.99 1.37 1.03
CA HIS A 393 -36.12 0.20 1.06
C HIS A 393 -36.46 -0.75 -0.09
N VAL A 394 -35.49 -1.01 -0.97
CA VAL A 394 -35.63 -2.01 -2.05
C VAL A 394 -34.59 -3.12 -1.88
N HIS A 395 -35.01 -4.38 -1.87
CA HIS A 395 -34.11 -5.53 -1.77
C HIS A 395 -34.09 -6.31 -3.06
N LEU A 396 -32.95 -6.26 -3.77
CA LEU A 396 -32.70 -7.04 -4.99
C LEU A 396 -32.41 -8.50 -4.61
N LYS A 397 -33.33 -9.39 -4.95
CA LYS A 397 -33.27 -10.82 -4.60
C LYS A 397 -32.62 -11.66 -5.69
N SER A 398 -32.78 -11.24 -6.93
CA SER A 398 -32.27 -11.96 -8.10
C SER A 398 -30.74 -11.87 -8.18
N ILE A 399 -30.05 -13.01 -8.04
CA ILE A 399 -28.59 -13.10 -8.19
C ILE A 399 -28.29 -13.46 -9.64
N HIS A 400 -27.54 -12.60 -10.34
CA HIS A 400 -27.21 -12.77 -11.75
C HIS A 400 -25.77 -13.28 -11.98
N ARG A 401 -24.91 -13.20 -10.96
CA ARG A 401 -23.48 -13.55 -11.07
C ARG A 401 -23.21 -15.05 -10.91
N GLN A 402 -23.88 -15.70 -9.95
CA GLN A 402 -23.72 -17.12 -9.66
C GLN A 402 -24.88 -17.90 -10.27
N SER A 403 -24.59 -19.01 -10.95
CA SER A 403 -25.60 -19.89 -11.55
C SER A 403 -25.96 -21.11 -10.69
N ASP A 404 -25.08 -21.53 -9.77
CA ASP A 404 -25.29 -22.72 -8.93
C ASP A 404 -26.16 -22.43 -7.69
N PRO A 405 -27.37 -23.03 -7.58
CA PRO A 405 -28.26 -22.84 -6.43
C PRO A 405 -27.67 -23.27 -5.09
N GLY A 406 -26.85 -24.34 -5.08
CA GLY A 406 -26.21 -24.83 -3.85
C GLY A 406 -25.20 -23.82 -3.31
N PHE A 407 -24.36 -23.29 -4.19
CA PHE A 407 -23.41 -22.22 -3.85
C PHE A 407 -24.10 -20.91 -3.47
N ILE A 408 -25.20 -20.54 -4.12
CA ILE A 408 -26.01 -19.37 -3.73
C ILE A 408 -26.52 -19.54 -2.29
N SER A 409 -27.03 -20.71 -1.93
CA SER A 409 -27.49 -21.01 -0.56
C SER A 409 -26.37 -20.88 0.47
N LEU A 410 -25.17 -21.41 0.17
CA LEU A 410 -23.98 -21.25 1.00
C LEU A 410 -23.59 -19.78 1.22
N LEU A 411 -23.59 -18.97 0.14
CA LEU A 411 -23.29 -17.55 0.23
C LEU A 411 -24.34 -16.78 1.04
N GLN A 412 -25.62 -17.18 0.97
CA GLN A 412 -26.70 -16.62 1.79
C GLN A 412 -26.55 -17.00 3.27
N LYS A 413 -26.22 -18.27 3.57
CA LYS A 413 -25.90 -18.70 4.95
C LYS A 413 -24.72 -17.91 5.52
N CYS A 414 -23.65 -17.74 4.73
CA CYS A 414 -22.51 -16.92 5.09
C CYS A 414 -22.90 -15.46 5.34
N ARG A 415 -23.77 -14.88 4.48
CA ARG A 415 -24.30 -13.51 4.62
C ARG A 415 -25.05 -13.32 5.94
N LEU A 416 -25.82 -14.31 6.35
CA LEU A 416 -26.68 -14.26 7.55
C LEU A 416 -25.99 -14.77 8.82
N GLY A 417 -24.75 -15.26 8.72
CA GLY A 417 -24.03 -15.85 9.85
C GLY A 417 -24.63 -17.19 10.30
N ILE A 418 -25.37 -17.87 9.43
CA ILE A 418 -25.93 -19.21 9.71
C ILE A 418 -24.77 -20.23 9.63
N PRO A 419 -24.57 -21.06 10.68
CA PRO A 419 -23.54 -22.10 10.66
C PRO A 419 -23.70 -23.05 9.48
N PHE A 420 -22.59 -23.42 8.85
CA PHE A 420 -22.58 -24.45 7.81
C PHE A 420 -22.76 -25.83 8.43
N THR A 421 -23.44 -26.71 7.71
CA THR A 421 -23.46 -28.15 8.01
C THR A 421 -22.09 -28.76 7.70
N GLN A 422 -21.79 -29.94 8.27
CA GLN A 422 -20.51 -30.61 8.01
C GLN A 422 -20.32 -30.90 6.52
N ASP A 423 -21.36 -31.35 5.83
CA ASP A 423 -21.32 -31.62 4.38
C ASP A 423 -21.03 -30.35 3.56
N GLU A 424 -21.54 -29.20 3.98
CA GLU A 424 -21.29 -27.90 3.36
C GLU A 424 -19.85 -27.43 3.57
N VAL A 425 -19.30 -27.64 4.78
CA VAL A 425 -17.89 -27.38 5.08
C VAL A 425 -17.01 -28.30 4.24
N ASP A 426 -17.31 -29.59 4.21
CA ASP A 426 -16.56 -30.57 3.44
C ASP A 426 -16.62 -30.24 1.94
N THR A 427 -17.74 -29.71 1.45
CA THR A 427 -17.89 -29.24 0.06
C THR A 427 -17.00 -28.02 -0.26
N LEU A 428 -16.83 -27.10 0.70
CA LEU A 428 -15.97 -25.90 0.56
C LEU A 428 -14.47 -26.20 0.78
N MET A 429 -14.17 -27.21 1.59
CA MET A 429 -12.81 -27.63 1.96
C MET A 429 -12.28 -28.77 1.09
N ALA A 430 -13.14 -29.45 0.33
CA ALA A 430 -12.73 -30.51 -0.58
C ALA A 430 -11.70 -29.94 -1.56
N PRO A 431 -10.52 -30.57 -1.70
CA PRO A 431 -9.52 -30.17 -2.67
C PRO A 431 -10.08 -30.44 -4.05
N ARG A 432 -10.74 -29.43 -4.62
CA ARG A 432 -11.07 -29.41 -6.04
C ARG A 432 -9.75 -29.16 -6.74
N SER A 433 -9.47 -29.87 -7.83
CA SER A 433 -8.28 -29.62 -8.66
C SER A 433 -8.43 -28.26 -9.34
N VAL A 434 -8.28 -27.19 -8.58
CA VAL A 434 -8.16 -25.84 -9.10
C VAL A 434 -6.80 -25.84 -9.78
N GLY A 435 -6.79 -25.77 -11.10
CA GLY A 435 -5.55 -25.69 -11.88
C GLY A 435 -4.65 -24.58 -11.33
N THR A 436 -3.37 -24.62 -11.66
CA THR A 436 -2.31 -23.68 -11.22
C THR A 436 -2.58 -22.20 -11.49
N ASP A 437 -3.70 -21.89 -12.13
CA ASP A 437 -4.03 -20.61 -12.77
C ASP A 437 -5.06 -19.79 -11.98
N ALA A 438 -5.49 -20.24 -10.78
CA ALA A 438 -6.43 -19.49 -9.95
C ALA A 438 -5.77 -18.42 -9.08
N ILE A 439 -6.48 -17.29 -8.93
CA ILE A 439 -6.05 -16.16 -8.09
C ILE A 439 -6.18 -16.52 -6.61
N LYS A 440 -5.14 -16.25 -5.81
CA LYS A 440 -5.21 -16.38 -4.35
C LYS A 440 -5.72 -15.09 -3.70
N LEU A 441 -6.83 -15.16 -2.97
CA LEU A 441 -7.35 -14.04 -2.19
C LEU A 441 -6.79 -14.07 -0.78
N PHE A 442 -6.19 -12.94 -0.35
CA PHE A 442 -5.62 -12.79 1.00
C PHE A 442 -6.22 -11.60 1.77
N PRO A 443 -6.25 -11.63 3.11
CA PRO A 443 -6.74 -10.53 3.92
C PRO A 443 -5.81 -9.30 3.90
N THR A 444 -4.48 -9.50 3.83
CA THR A 444 -3.49 -8.41 3.94
C THR A 444 -2.70 -8.14 2.64
N ARG A 445 -2.31 -6.88 2.40
CA ARG A 445 -1.52 -6.47 1.23
C ARG A 445 -0.11 -7.09 1.21
N ASP A 446 0.44 -7.38 2.39
CA ASP A 446 1.78 -7.96 2.53
C ASP A 446 1.83 -9.44 2.10
N GLU A 447 0.75 -10.20 2.28
CA GLU A 447 0.63 -11.58 1.77
C GLU A 447 0.54 -11.61 0.25
N VAL A 448 -0.26 -10.69 -0.29
CA VAL A 448 -0.41 -10.49 -1.74
C VAL A 448 0.92 -10.16 -2.38
N ARG A 449 1.63 -9.16 -1.83
CA ARG A 449 2.93 -8.73 -2.35
C ARG A 449 3.94 -9.89 -2.35
N ARG A 450 4.09 -10.59 -1.22
CA ARG A 450 5.02 -11.73 -1.12
C ARG A 450 4.71 -12.83 -2.13
N THR A 451 3.45 -13.22 -2.24
CA THR A 451 3.02 -14.28 -3.17
C THR A 451 3.28 -13.89 -4.62
N ASN A 452 2.95 -12.65 -4.99
CA ASN A 452 3.20 -12.14 -6.34
C ASN A 452 4.70 -12.02 -6.64
N GLU A 453 5.51 -11.50 -5.71
CA GLU A 453 6.97 -11.37 -5.88
C GLU A 453 7.65 -12.73 -6.00
N GLU A 454 7.30 -13.69 -5.14
CA GLU A 454 7.84 -15.06 -5.18
C GLU A 454 7.44 -15.79 -6.47
N ALA A 455 6.20 -15.63 -6.93
CA ALA A 455 5.74 -16.18 -8.21
C ALA A 455 6.45 -15.53 -9.40
N PHE A 456 6.59 -14.20 -9.39
CA PHE A 456 7.28 -13.45 -10.44
C PHE A 456 8.79 -13.78 -10.52
N ALA A 457 9.43 -14.02 -9.37
CA ALA A 457 10.84 -14.42 -9.30
C ALA A 457 11.08 -15.83 -9.85
N ARG A 458 10.09 -16.73 -9.76
CA ARG A 458 10.18 -18.10 -10.33
C ARG A 458 10.18 -18.12 -11.85
N LEU A 459 9.61 -17.10 -12.50
CA LEU A 459 9.62 -17.00 -13.96
C LEU A 459 11.01 -16.59 -14.46
N LYS A 460 11.63 -17.46 -15.26
CA LYS A 460 12.98 -17.27 -15.83
C LYS A 460 13.03 -16.24 -16.97
N ASN A 461 11.89 -15.91 -17.57
CA ASN A 461 11.79 -15.00 -18.70
C ASN A 461 12.16 -13.54 -18.33
N ARG A 462 12.64 -12.79 -19.32
CA ARG A 462 13.00 -11.37 -19.14
C ARG A 462 11.74 -10.53 -18.84
N PRO A 463 11.78 -9.64 -17.83
CA PRO A 463 10.65 -8.76 -17.53
C PRO A 463 10.51 -7.64 -18.57
N HIS A 464 9.27 -7.32 -18.92
CA HIS A 464 8.87 -6.15 -19.68
C HIS A 464 8.15 -5.20 -18.73
N SER A 465 8.80 -4.11 -18.34
CA SER A 465 8.23 -3.04 -17.49
C SER A 465 7.40 -2.02 -18.30
N TYR A 466 6.41 -1.41 -17.66
CA TYR A 466 5.63 -0.29 -18.19
C TYR A 466 5.40 0.71 -17.07
N THR A 467 5.75 1.96 -17.29
CA THR A 467 5.53 3.06 -16.34
C THR A 467 4.33 3.88 -16.83
N CYS A 468 3.38 4.20 -15.95
CA CYS A 468 2.18 4.93 -16.33
C CYS A 468 2.53 6.34 -16.86
N LEU A 469 1.57 6.92 -17.59
CA LEU A 469 1.54 8.34 -17.87
C LEU A 469 0.35 8.92 -17.13
N ASP A 470 0.63 9.85 -16.21
CA ASP A 470 -0.40 10.58 -15.49
C ASP A 470 -0.40 12.03 -16.00
N GLU A 471 -1.59 12.58 -16.22
CA GLU A 471 -1.78 13.97 -16.59
C GLU A 471 -2.95 14.57 -15.81
N PHE A 472 -2.81 15.81 -15.38
CA PHE A 472 -3.91 16.60 -14.85
C PHE A 472 -4.11 17.83 -15.72
N VAL A 473 -5.13 17.77 -16.58
CA VAL A 473 -5.57 18.90 -17.40
C VAL A 473 -6.38 19.81 -16.50
N TRP A 474 -5.70 20.76 -15.88
CA TRP A 474 -6.30 21.66 -14.91
C TRP A 474 -6.91 22.87 -15.61
N ASN A 475 -8.20 23.07 -15.39
CA ASN A 475 -8.87 24.30 -15.79
C ASN A 475 -8.89 25.25 -14.58
N GLU A 476 -7.83 26.04 -14.45
CA GLU A 476 -7.52 26.87 -13.27
C GLU A 476 -8.60 27.93 -13.00
N ASP A 477 -9.11 28.57 -14.06
CA ASP A 477 -10.13 29.63 -13.93
C ASP A 477 -11.45 29.08 -13.38
N GLU A 478 -11.84 27.88 -13.80
CA GLU A 478 -13.13 27.29 -13.45
C GLU A 478 -13.06 26.44 -12.17
N HIS A 479 -11.90 25.85 -11.86
CA HIS A 479 -11.71 24.95 -10.72
C HIS A 479 -10.43 25.21 -9.92
N PRO A 480 -10.23 26.42 -9.35
CA PRO A 480 -8.99 26.78 -8.65
C PRO A 480 -8.72 25.93 -7.40
N TYR A 481 -9.78 25.41 -6.75
CA TYR A 481 -9.68 24.53 -5.58
C TYR A 481 -9.07 23.15 -5.87
N LEU A 482 -8.85 22.80 -7.14
CA LEU A 482 -8.22 21.53 -7.55
C LEU A 482 -6.69 21.61 -7.65
N GLU A 483 -6.04 22.73 -7.34
CA GLU A 483 -4.58 22.90 -7.39
C GLU A 483 -3.82 21.74 -6.71
N SER A 484 -4.31 21.28 -5.55
CA SER A 484 -3.71 20.16 -4.80
C SER A 484 -3.64 18.84 -5.59
N LYS A 485 -4.40 18.69 -6.68
CA LYS A 485 -4.41 17.50 -7.54
C LYS A 485 -3.22 17.44 -8.49
N SER A 486 -2.52 18.55 -8.70
CA SER A 486 -1.27 18.63 -9.48
C SER A 486 -0.05 18.04 -8.76
N GLN A 487 -0.18 17.67 -7.48
CA GLN A 487 0.93 17.13 -6.68
C GLN A 487 1.39 15.77 -7.21
N THR A 488 2.70 15.65 -7.44
CA THR A 488 3.34 14.42 -7.91
C THR A 488 4.11 13.71 -6.79
N ASN A 489 4.19 12.39 -6.90
CA ASN A 489 5.07 11.53 -6.12
C ASN A 489 6.51 11.59 -6.70
N LEU A 490 7.46 10.98 -5.97
CA LEU A 490 8.86 10.85 -6.41
C LEU A 490 9.04 10.08 -7.73
N ASP A 491 8.07 9.26 -8.13
CA ASP A 491 8.07 8.51 -9.38
C ASP A 491 7.33 9.23 -10.53
N ASN A 492 7.04 10.53 -10.35
CA ASN A 492 6.26 11.38 -11.26
C ASN A 492 4.80 10.94 -11.48
N SER A 493 4.29 9.97 -10.71
CA SER A 493 2.85 9.68 -10.68
C SER A 493 2.10 10.72 -9.86
N LEU A 494 0.84 11.01 -10.19
CA LEU A 494 0.03 11.96 -9.43
C LEU A 494 -0.43 11.36 -8.10
N VAL A 495 -0.29 12.12 -7.02
CA VAL A 495 -0.76 11.75 -5.68
C VAL A 495 -2.26 11.46 -5.69
N ALA A 496 -3.02 12.22 -6.50
CA ALA A 496 -4.46 12.03 -6.70
C ALA A 496 -4.83 10.65 -7.27
N LEU A 497 -3.90 9.96 -7.93
CA LEU A 497 -4.08 8.64 -8.54
C LEU A 497 -3.42 7.50 -7.75
N ASN A 498 -3.01 7.73 -6.50
CA ASN A 498 -2.44 6.69 -5.63
C ASN A 498 -3.41 5.50 -5.40
N GLU A 499 -4.72 5.75 -5.47
CA GLU A 499 -5.75 4.72 -5.34
C GLU A 499 -6.28 4.18 -6.67
N HIS A 500 -5.71 4.61 -7.80
CA HIS A 500 -6.16 4.17 -9.12
C HIS A 500 -6.04 2.65 -9.31
N ARG A 501 -6.87 2.08 -10.19
CA ARG A 501 -6.86 0.62 -10.44
C ARG A 501 -5.62 0.16 -11.20
N PHE A 502 -5.12 0.98 -12.13
CA PHE A 502 -3.85 0.78 -12.80
C PHE A 502 -2.67 1.15 -11.90
N GLU A 503 -1.75 0.20 -11.73
CA GLU A 503 -0.53 0.39 -10.95
C GLU A 503 0.43 1.36 -11.68
N PRO A 504 1.14 2.24 -10.95
CA PRO A 504 2.01 3.26 -11.56
C PRO A 504 3.18 2.63 -12.33
N ARG A 505 3.65 1.46 -11.89
CA ARG A 505 4.63 0.66 -12.61
C ARG A 505 4.24 -0.81 -12.53
N ILE A 506 4.27 -1.48 -13.68
CA ILE A 506 4.01 -2.92 -13.76
C ILE A 506 5.08 -3.61 -14.60
N GLU A 507 5.39 -4.86 -14.26
CA GLU A 507 6.34 -5.69 -15.00
C GLU A 507 5.69 -7.02 -15.36
N PHE A 508 5.88 -7.44 -16.61
CA PHE A 508 5.31 -8.65 -17.18
C PHE A 508 6.37 -9.63 -17.63
N LYS A 509 6.10 -10.92 -17.47
CA LYS A 509 6.94 -12.02 -17.97
C LYS A 509 6.04 -13.06 -18.67
N ILE A 510 6.58 -13.75 -19.67
CA ILE A 510 5.89 -14.91 -20.24
C ILE A 510 5.67 -15.96 -19.14
N GLY A 511 4.45 -16.48 -19.04
CA GLY A 511 3.97 -17.36 -17.98
C GLY A 511 3.36 -16.63 -16.77
N MET A 512 3.26 -15.31 -16.80
CA MET A 512 2.65 -14.53 -15.72
C MET A 512 1.12 -14.62 -15.76
N LEU A 513 0.52 -14.93 -14.61
CA LEU A 513 -0.93 -14.82 -14.43
C LEU A 513 -1.31 -13.34 -14.29
N VAL A 514 -2.34 -12.94 -15.05
CA VAL A 514 -2.87 -11.58 -15.05
C VAL A 514 -4.39 -11.55 -14.97
N VAL A 515 -4.91 -10.44 -14.50
CA VAL A 515 -6.34 -10.13 -14.45
C VAL A 515 -6.59 -8.83 -15.19
N LEU A 516 -7.62 -8.83 -16.02
CA LEU A 516 -8.07 -7.66 -16.77
C LEU A 516 -8.82 -6.71 -15.85
N LEU A 517 -8.50 -5.41 -15.92
CA LEU A 517 -9.05 -4.39 -15.03
C LEU A 517 -10.17 -3.55 -15.67
N ILE A 518 -10.45 -3.78 -16.96
CA ILE A 518 -11.44 -3.05 -17.76
C ILE A 518 -12.41 -3.99 -18.45
N ASN A 519 -13.54 -3.46 -18.89
CA ASN A 519 -14.42 -4.17 -19.81
C ASN A 519 -13.90 -3.96 -21.24
N LEU A 520 -13.30 -5.00 -21.80
CA LEU A 520 -12.65 -4.94 -23.12
C LEU A 520 -13.65 -5.28 -24.22
N ASP A 521 -14.36 -6.39 -24.05
CA ASP A 521 -15.40 -6.87 -24.95
C ASP A 521 -16.36 -7.78 -24.17
N LEU A 522 -17.58 -7.31 -23.91
CA LEU A 522 -18.56 -8.06 -23.14
C LEU A 522 -19.16 -9.23 -23.93
N SER A 523 -19.20 -9.14 -25.27
CA SER A 523 -19.72 -10.20 -26.14
C SER A 523 -18.81 -11.42 -26.17
N GLU A 524 -17.50 -11.17 -26.13
CA GLU A 524 -16.45 -12.19 -26.01
C GLU A 524 -16.20 -12.63 -24.55
N GLY A 525 -16.88 -12.03 -23.57
CA GLY A 525 -16.70 -12.34 -22.15
C GLY A 525 -15.40 -11.80 -21.55
N LEU A 526 -14.78 -10.80 -22.17
CA LEU A 526 -13.60 -10.09 -21.67
C LEU A 526 -14.02 -8.86 -20.86
N CYS A 527 -14.24 -9.07 -19.57
CA CYS A 527 -14.68 -8.06 -18.63
C CYS A 527 -13.66 -7.81 -17.51
N ASN A 528 -13.92 -6.77 -16.69
CA ASN A 528 -13.14 -6.53 -15.49
C ASN A 528 -13.22 -7.75 -14.55
N GLY A 529 -12.07 -8.35 -14.28
CA GLY A 529 -11.93 -9.60 -13.52
C GLY A 529 -11.59 -10.83 -14.36
N SER A 530 -11.67 -10.77 -15.71
CA SER A 530 -11.27 -11.87 -16.59
C SER A 530 -9.81 -12.23 -16.38
N GLN A 531 -9.55 -13.53 -16.20
CA GLN A 531 -8.23 -14.05 -15.84
C GLN A 531 -7.52 -14.64 -17.06
N GLY A 532 -6.20 -14.48 -17.12
CA GLY A 532 -5.40 -15.02 -18.21
C GLY A 532 -3.93 -15.20 -17.88
N THR A 533 -3.19 -15.75 -18.83
CA THR A 533 -1.74 -15.94 -18.77
C THR A 533 -1.07 -15.19 -19.90
N ILE A 534 0.02 -14.49 -19.61
CA ILE A 534 0.87 -13.88 -20.64
C ILE A 534 1.60 -15.00 -21.39
N ILE A 535 1.28 -15.17 -22.67
CA ILE A 535 1.88 -16.19 -23.53
C ILE A 535 3.01 -15.63 -24.41
N GLY A 536 3.05 -14.32 -24.60
CA GLY A 536 4.01 -13.68 -25.48
C GLY A 536 3.91 -12.17 -25.45
N PHE A 537 4.65 -11.53 -26.35
CA PHE A 537 4.64 -10.09 -26.54
C PHE A 537 4.64 -9.78 -28.04
N GLU A 538 3.66 -9.00 -28.49
CA GLU A 538 3.55 -8.52 -29.87
C GLU A 538 4.33 -7.23 -30.02
N ARG A 539 5.06 -7.06 -31.12
CA ARG A 539 5.82 -5.83 -31.35
C ARG A 539 4.84 -4.72 -31.74
N TYR A 540 5.00 -3.54 -31.13
CA TYR A 540 4.26 -2.36 -31.53
C TYR A 540 4.53 -2.01 -33.01
N ASP A 541 3.46 -1.82 -33.78
CA ASP A 541 3.51 -1.35 -35.17
C ASP A 541 3.05 0.11 -35.23
N GLU A 542 3.93 0.99 -35.71
CA GLU A 542 3.67 2.42 -35.88
C GLU A 542 2.53 2.70 -36.88
N LYS A 543 2.22 1.75 -37.77
CA LYS A 543 1.10 1.86 -38.72
C LYS A 543 -0.26 1.69 -38.06
N THR A 544 -0.31 1.06 -36.89
CA THR A 544 -1.54 0.78 -36.14
C THR A 544 -1.39 1.27 -34.70
N PRO A 545 -1.43 2.59 -34.46
CA PRO A 545 -1.35 3.15 -33.11
C PRO A 545 -2.57 2.74 -32.26
N PRO A 546 -2.39 2.58 -30.94
CA PRO A 546 -3.51 2.30 -30.03
C PRO A 546 -4.54 3.42 -30.09
N ARG A 547 -5.82 3.06 -30.19
CA ARG A 547 -6.95 4.01 -30.26
C ARG A 547 -7.85 3.90 -29.05
N SER A 548 -8.45 5.02 -28.67
CA SER A 548 -9.42 5.04 -27.59
C SER A 548 -10.71 4.31 -28.00
N ARG A 549 -11.19 3.40 -27.14
CA ARG A 549 -12.50 2.74 -27.29
C ARG A 549 -13.64 3.65 -26.83
N HIS A 550 -13.32 4.67 -26.05
CA HIS A 550 -14.28 5.59 -25.48
C HIS A 550 -14.41 6.84 -26.35
N ARG A 551 -15.65 7.15 -26.78
CA ARG A 551 -15.97 8.35 -27.56
C ARG A 551 -15.82 9.65 -26.76
N LYS A 552 -15.94 9.58 -25.44
CA LYS A 552 -15.86 10.77 -24.57
C LYS A 552 -14.40 11.14 -24.31
N TYR A 553 -14.05 12.40 -24.59
CA TYR A 553 -12.66 12.90 -24.55
C TYR A 553 -11.73 12.12 -25.49
N ILE A 554 -12.21 11.76 -26.68
CA ILE A 554 -11.45 10.92 -27.62
C ILE A 554 -10.10 11.56 -27.99
N ALA A 555 -10.07 12.86 -28.26
CA ALA A 555 -8.84 13.60 -28.58
C ALA A 555 -7.81 13.50 -27.44
N THR A 556 -8.22 13.86 -26.20
CA THR A 556 -7.35 13.76 -25.02
C THR A 556 -6.88 12.33 -24.76
N ARG A 557 -7.74 11.33 -24.96
CA ARG A 557 -7.39 9.92 -24.76
C ARG A 557 -6.39 9.43 -25.81
N GLU A 558 -6.61 9.77 -27.07
CA GLU A 558 -5.71 9.40 -28.17
C GLU A 558 -4.35 10.09 -28.04
N GLU A 559 -4.34 11.37 -27.67
CA GLU A 559 -3.11 12.11 -27.33
C GLU A 559 -2.37 11.45 -26.18
N GLN A 560 -3.05 11.12 -25.08
CA GLN A 560 -2.47 10.42 -23.94
C GLN A 560 -1.92 9.03 -24.29
N LEU A 561 -2.60 8.28 -25.16
CA LEU A 561 -2.12 7.00 -25.67
C LEU A 561 -0.84 7.17 -26.51
N GLN A 562 -0.80 8.20 -27.35
CA GLN A 562 0.37 8.52 -28.16
C GLN A 562 1.56 8.94 -27.29
N LEU A 563 1.38 9.87 -26.37
CA LEU A 563 2.41 10.30 -25.42
C LEU A 563 2.91 9.13 -24.56
N PHE A 564 2.02 8.22 -24.18
CA PHE A 564 2.42 7.00 -23.47
C PHE A 564 3.34 6.13 -24.32
N VAL A 565 3.01 5.91 -25.60
CA VAL A 565 3.84 5.15 -26.55
C VAL A 565 5.20 5.81 -26.74
N GLU A 566 5.23 7.12 -26.96
CA GLU A 566 6.47 7.91 -27.11
C GLU A 566 7.36 7.78 -25.87
N LYS A 567 6.78 7.92 -24.67
CA LYS A 567 7.49 7.72 -23.40
C LYS A 567 8.08 6.32 -23.28
N GLN A 568 7.33 5.27 -23.64
CA GLN A 568 7.85 3.91 -23.59
C GLN A 568 8.96 3.64 -24.64
N LEU A 569 8.91 4.32 -25.80
CA LEU A 569 9.94 4.23 -26.85
C LEU A 569 11.20 5.03 -26.50
N GLN A 570 11.10 6.15 -25.80
CA GLN A 570 12.28 6.87 -25.29
C GLN A 570 13.08 6.00 -24.32
N ASP A 571 12.39 5.26 -23.45
CA ASP A 571 13.01 4.32 -22.52
C ASP A 571 13.54 3.04 -23.21
N ARG A 572 13.15 2.77 -24.48
CA ARG A 572 13.43 1.49 -25.17
C ARG A 572 13.57 1.60 -26.69
N ARG A 573 14.61 0.95 -27.23
CA ARG A 573 14.77 0.77 -28.69
C ARG A 573 13.61 0.05 -29.41
N LYS A 574 12.79 -0.75 -28.71
CA LYS A 574 11.64 -1.50 -29.26
C LYS A 574 10.54 -1.64 -28.20
N LEU A 575 9.29 -1.36 -28.59
CA LEU A 575 8.10 -1.50 -27.74
C LEU A 575 7.32 -2.76 -28.09
N TYR A 576 6.76 -3.40 -27.07
CA TYR A 576 5.96 -4.61 -27.23
C TYR A 576 4.73 -4.56 -26.32
N TRP A 577 3.64 -5.21 -26.73
CA TRP A 577 2.39 -5.36 -25.99
C TRP A 577 2.21 -6.80 -25.51
N PRO A 578 1.72 -7.02 -24.27
CA PRO A 578 1.51 -8.37 -23.78
C PRO A 578 0.38 -9.07 -24.54
N ILE A 579 0.65 -10.31 -24.97
CA ILE A 579 -0.35 -11.22 -25.52
C ILE A 579 -0.85 -12.10 -24.37
N VAL A 580 -2.14 -12.02 -24.08
CA VAL A 580 -2.78 -12.74 -22.98
C VAL A 580 -3.71 -13.81 -23.54
N ARG A 581 -3.55 -15.05 -23.06
CA ARG A 581 -4.51 -16.13 -23.25
C ARG A 581 -5.42 -16.19 -22.02
N PHE A 582 -6.67 -15.85 -22.18
CA PHE A 582 -7.69 -15.86 -21.13
C PHE A 582 -8.23 -17.27 -20.87
N ILE A 583 -8.81 -17.49 -19.69
CA ILE A 583 -9.37 -18.79 -19.28
C ILE A 583 -10.52 -19.24 -20.21
N ASN A 584 -11.26 -18.31 -20.80
CA ASN A 584 -12.30 -18.58 -21.79
C ASN A 584 -11.73 -19.06 -23.15
N GLY A 585 -10.42 -19.22 -23.28
CA GLY A 585 -9.74 -19.69 -24.49
C GLY A 585 -9.35 -18.57 -25.47
N ILE A 586 -9.85 -17.35 -25.25
CA ILE A 586 -9.58 -16.20 -26.12
C ILE A 586 -8.15 -15.72 -25.91
N THR A 587 -7.44 -15.47 -27.01
CA THR A 587 -6.11 -14.86 -26.99
C THR A 587 -6.19 -13.46 -27.57
N ARG A 588 -5.76 -12.45 -26.81
CA ARG A 588 -5.77 -11.05 -27.23
C ARG A 588 -4.48 -10.35 -26.86
N THR A 589 -4.04 -9.47 -27.74
CA THR A 589 -3.02 -8.46 -27.44
C THR A 589 -3.66 -7.35 -26.62
N ILE A 590 -3.05 -7.02 -25.48
CA ILE A 590 -3.57 -6.01 -24.57
C ILE A 590 -2.76 -4.73 -24.72
N GLU A 591 -3.40 -3.75 -25.36
CA GLU A 591 -2.88 -2.40 -25.57
C GLU A 591 -3.07 -1.51 -24.32
N PRO A 592 -2.34 -0.39 -24.22
CA PRO A 592 -2.59 0.60 -23.18
C PRO A 592 -4.00 1.18 -23.27
N GLU A 593 -4.56 1.52 -22.11
CA GLU A 593 -5.84 2.23 -21.98
C GLU A 593 -5.61 3.53 -21.21
N CYS A 594 -6.25 4.61 -21.65
CA CYS A 594 -6.26 5.89 -20.93
C CYS A 594 -7.56 6.01 -20.14
N GLU A 595 -7.50 6.08 -18.82
CA GLU A 595 -8.65 6.43 -17.99
C GLU A 595 -8.68 7.92 -17.72
N VAL A 596 -9.78 8.56 -18.08
CA VAL A 596 -10.03 9.99 -17.85
C VAL A 596 -11.14 10.14 -16.83
N HIS A 597 -10.85 10.87 -15.77
CA HIS A 597 -11.79 11.23 -14.70
C HIS A 597 -12.08 12.72 -14.76
N GLU A 598 -13.37 13.06 -14.82
CA GLU A 598 -13.82 14.45 -14.75
C GLU A 598 -13.78 14.94 -13.31
N LEU A 599 -13.11 16.05 -13.08
CA LEU A 599 -13.10 16.79 -11.83
C LEU A 599 -13.63 18.19 -12.08
N GLY A 600 -14.41 18.71 -11.14
CA GLY A 600 -15.04 20.00 -11.31
C GLY A 600 -16.54 19.96 -11.03
N TYR A 601 -17.13 21.09 -10.67
CA TYR A 601 -18.57 21.18 -10.43
C TYR A 601 -19.35 21.37 -11.73
N HIS A 602 -18.80 22.20 -12.62
CA HIS A 602 -19.38 22.61 -13.88
C HIS A 602 -18.38 22.46 -15.02
N ARG A 603 -18.90 22.49 -16.25
CA ARG A 603 -18.09 22.45 -17.47
C ARG A 603 -17.49 23.84 -17.73
N PRO A 604 -16.29 23.92 -18.33
CA PRO A 604 -15.40 22.80 -18.69
C PRO A 604 -14.76 22.15 -17.45
N TYR A 605 -14.87 20.82 -17.35
CA TYR A 605 -14.27 20.06 -16.25
C TYR A 605 -12.74 20.03 -16.37
N SER A 606 -12.04 20.01 -15.24
CA SER A 606 -10.64 19.57 -15.20
C SER A 606 -10.59 18.05 -15.40
N LEU A 607 -9.56 17.53 -16.05
CA LEU A 607 -9.45 16.11 -16.38
C LEU A 607 -8.25 15.50 -15.68
N LEU A 608 -8.45 14.36 -15.03
CA LEU A 608 -7.40 13.61 -14.38
C LEU A 608 -7.25 12.26 -15.10
N CYS A 609 -6.09 12.08 -15.73
CA CYS A 609 -5.84 11.03 -16.70
C CYS A 609 -4.76 10.06 -16.18
N ARG A 610 -4.97 8.76 -16.33
CA ARG A 610 -3.92 7.73 -16.20
C ARG A 610 -3.94 6.79 -17.40
N THR A 611 -2.80 6.70 -18.08
CA THR A 611 -2.58 5.78 -19.20
C THR A 611 -1.63 4.66 -18.80
N GLN A 612 -2.08 3.42 -18.93
CA GLN A 612 -1.31 2.22 -18.56
C GLN A 612 -1.90 0.96 -19.21
N ILE A 613 -1.14 -0.12 -19.26
CA ILE A 613 -1.65 -1.45 -19.61
C ILE A 613 -2.71 -1.90 -18.58
N PRO A 614 -3.96 -2.23 -18.97
CA PRO A 614 -5.07 -2.50 -18.07
C PRO A 614 -5.05 -3.92 -17.45
N LEU A 615 -3.88 -4.37 -17.01
CA LEU A 615 -3.66 -5.67 -16.39
C LEU A 615 -3.06 -5.51 -14.99
N ALA A 616 -3.38 -6.44 -14.10
CA ALA A 616 -2.69 -6.60 -12.81
C ALA A 616 -2.19 -8.04 -12.65
N ALA A 617 -1.18 -8.23 -11.79
CA ALA A 617 -0.71 -9.55 -11.40
C ALA A 617 -1.85 -10.33 -10.72
N ALA A 618 -2.05 -11.59 -11.14
CA ALA A 618 -3.18 -12.42 -10.72
C ALA A 618 -2.78 -13.68 -9.93
N TRP A 619 -1.53 -13.85 -9.48
CA TRP A 619 -1.26 -14.95 -8.53
C TRP A 619 -1.93 -14.71 -7.17
N ALA A 620 -1.98 -13.45 -6.74
CA ALA A 620 -2.61 -13.05 -5.50
C ALA A 620 -3.24 -11.66 -5.58
N MET A 621 -4.34 -11.48 -4.85
CA MET A 621 -5.04 -10.21 -4.68
C MET A 621 -5.59 -10.09 -3.26
N SER A 622 -5.76 -8.85 -2.75
CA SER A 622 -6.37 -8.68 -1.43
C SER A 622 -7.90 -8.74 -1.53
N VAL A 623 -8.57 -9.25 -0.50
CA VAL A 623 -10.05 -9.30 -0.44
C VAL A 623 -10.66 -7.91 -0.69
N HIS A 624 -10.07 -6.87 -0.10
CA HIS A 624 -10.48 -5.47 -0.33
C HIS A 624 -10.36 -5.03 -1.80
N LYS A 625 -9.26 -5.40 -2.50
CA LYS A 625 -9.08 -5.04 -3.91
C LYS A 625 -10.02 -5.83 -4.83
N SER A 626 -10.44 -7.03 -4.42
CA SER A 626 -11.37 -7.87 -5.19
C SER A 626 -12.83 -7.41 -5.10
N GLN A 627 -13.16 -6.48 -4.20
CA GLN A 627 -14.53 -5.97 -4.06
C GLN A 627 -15.01 -5.34 -5.38
N GLY A 628 -16.27 -5.59 -5.74
CA GLY A 628 -16.84 -5.21 -7.02
C GLY A 628 -16.44 -6.10 -8.22
N MET A 629 -15.35 -6.87 -8.15
CA MET A 629 -14.89 -7.74 -9.23
C MET A 629 -15.65 -9.08 -9.26
N THR A 630 -15.73 -9.68 -10.46
CA THR A 630 -16.18 -11.06 -10.68
C THR A 630 -14.98 -11.88 -11.13
N LEU A 631 -14.67 -12.96 -10.42
CA LEU A 631 -13.52 -13.83 -10.68
C LEU A 631 -14.02 -15.20 -11.15
N ASP A 632 -13.40 -15.74 -12.20
CA ASP A 632 -13.77 -17.07 -12.71
C ASP A 632 -13.37 -18.19 -11.76
N ARG A 633 -12.17 -18.07 -11.16
CA ARG A 633 -11.59 -19.03 -10.21
C ARG A 633 -10.84 -18.29 -9.12
N ALA A 634 -11.00 -18.71 -7.86
CA ALA A 634 -10.20 -18.17 -6.77
C ALA A 634 -9.93 -19.21 -5.69
N VAL A 635 -8.73 -19.17 -5.14
CA VAL A 635 -8.35 -19.88 -3.91
C VAL A 635 -8.37 -18.85 -2.79
N VAL A 636 -9.09 -19.13 -1.72
CA VAL A 636 -9.34 -18.14 -0.68
C VAL A 636 -8.63 -18.56 0.59
N ASN A 637 -7.61 -17.79 1.01
CA ASN A 637 -6.91 -18.02 2.26
C ASN A 637 -7.39 -17.02 3.31
N LEU A 638 -8.06 -17.53 4.35
CA LEU A 638 -8.66 -16.70 5.40
C LEU A 638 -7.94 -16.83 6.75
N SER A 639 -6.75 -17.43 6.77
CA SER A 639 -5.98 -17.67 8.01
C SER A 639 -5.69 -16.40 8.83
N ARG A 640 -5.69 -15.23 8.19
CA ARG A 640 -5.48 -13.91 8.81
C ARG A 640 -6.67 -12.97 8.68
N ALA A 641 -7.88 -13.51 8.44
CA ALA A 641 -9.09 -12.69 8.37
C ALA A 641 -9.34 -12.03 9.74
N PHE A 642 -9.64 -10.73 9.73
CA PHE A 642 -9.76 -9.91 10.94
C PHE A 642 -11.09 -9.16 11.05
N ALA A 643 -11.95 -9.27 10.04
CA ALA A 643 -13.27 -8.65 10.04
C ALA A 643 -14.32 -9.65 9.54
N GLN A 644 -15.49 -9.65 10.19
CA GLN A 644 -16.58 -10.61 9.96
C GLN A 644 -17.04 -10.66 8.49
N GLY A 645 -17.04 -9.51 7.80
CA GLY A 645 -17.42 -9.41 6.38
C GLY A 645 -16.38 -9.90 5.37
N GLN A 646 -15.12 -10.13 5.77
CA GLN A 646 -14.06 -10.51 4.81
C GLN A 646 -14.29 -11.88 4.18
N VAL A 647 -14.81 -12.83 4.97
CA VAL A 647 -15.11 -14.19 4.51
C VAL A 647 -16.18 -14.12 3.41
N LYS A 648 -17.32 -13.50 3.70
CA LYS A 648 -18.40 -13.31 2.72
C LYS A 648 -17.92 -12.55 1.48
N CYS A 649 -17.18 -11.45 1.66
CA CYS A 649 -16.66 -10.67 0.53
C CYS A 649 -15.79 -11.52 -0.39
N SER A 650 -14.89 -12.34 0.18
CA SER A 650 -13.99 -13.21 -0.58
C SER A 650 -14.72 -14.33 -1.33
N LEU A 651 -15.64 -15.04 -0.68
CA LEU A 651 -16.39 -16.15 -1.28
C LEU A 651 -17.34 -15.65 -2.39
N SER A 652 -17.94 -14.47 -2.22
CA SER A 652 -18.89 -13.90 -3.18
C SER A 652 -18.28 -13.33 -4.46
N ARG A 653 -16.94 -13.38 -4.61
CA ARG A 653 -16.24 -12.92 -5.82
C ARG A 653 -16.32 -13.93 -6.96
N VAL A 654 -16.49 -15.21 -6.65
CA VAL A 654 -16.36 -16.28 -7.63
C VAL A 654 -17.69 -16.51 -8.35
N SER A 655 -17.65 -16.66 -9.67
CA SER A 655 -18.82 -16.94 -10.53
C SER A 655 -19.22 -18.43 -10.49
N ILE A 656 -18.26 -19.33 -10.30
CA ILE A 656 -18.43 -20.79 -10.27
C ILE A 656 -18.10 -21.33 -8.86
N ALA A 657 -18.71 -22.44 -8.44
CA ALA A 657 -18.44 -23.14 -7.18
C ALA A 657 -16.99 -23.70 -7.02
N VAL A 658 -16.02 -23.27 -7.84
CA VAL A 658 -14.61 -23.67 -7.70
C VAL A 658 -13.92 -22.72 -6.73
N VAL A 659 -14.20 -22.92 -5.44
CA VAL A 659 -13.51 -22.24 -4.34
C VAL A 659 -12.86 -23.29 -3.47
N GLU A 660 -11.53 -23.24 -3.35
CA GLU A 660 -10.78 -24.01 -2.36
C GLU A 660 -10.46 -23.07 -1.20
N ALA A 661 -10.98 -23.37 -0.01
CA ALA A 661 -10.71 -22.62 1.21
C ALA A 661 -9.59 -23.32 2.02
N GLU A 662 -8.41 -22.72 2.11
CA GLU A 662 -7.33 -23.23 2.97
C GLU A 662 -7.39 -22.51 4.33
N ALA A 663 -7.81 -23.21 5.40
CA ALA A 663 -7.77 -22.69 6.77
C ALA A 663 -6.83 -23.52 7.67
N SER A 664 -5.72 -22.94 8.11
CA SER A 664 -4.88 -23.50 9.18
C SER A 664 -4.98 -22.59 10.42
N ILE A 665 -5.90 -22.90 11.34
CA ILE A 665 -6.10 -22.15 12.60
C ILE A 665 -5.88 -23.10 13.78
N TYR A 666 -4.97 -22.77 14.71
CA TYR A 666 -4.80 -23.54 15.94
C TYR A 666 -5.89 -23.18 16.97
N PRO A 667 -6.35 -24.14 17.80
CA PRO A 667 -7.32 -23.86 18.86
C PRO A 667 -6.77 -22.85 19.88
N VAL A 668 -7.60 -21.89 20.30
CA VAL A 668 -7.27 -20.78 21.23
C VAL A 668 -6.37 -21.19 22.40
N ARG A 669 -6.64 -22.36 23.00
CA ARG A 669 -5.90 -22.91 24.15
C ARG A 669 -4.41 -23.16 23.87
N GLU A 670 -4.06 -23.66 22.69
CA GLU A 670 -2.67 -24.03 22.37
C GLU A 670 -1.77 -22.82 22.22
N ARG A 671 -2.33 -21.77 21.63
CA ARG A 671 -1.68 -20.49 21.39
C ARG A 671 -1.41 -19.75 22.69
N HIS A 672 -2.38 -19.77 23.63
CA HIS A 672 -2.17 -19.27 24.98
C HIS A 672 -1.07 -20.05 25.72
N ALA A 673 -0.98 -21.36 25.54
CA ALA A 673 0.07 -22.18 26.14
C ALA A 673 1.46 -21.89 25.55
N GLN A 674 1.55 -21.64 24.24
CA GLN A 674 2.80 -21.22 23.58
C GLN A 674 3.26 -19.83 24.05
N ALA A 675 2.33 -18.89 24.15
CA ALA A 675 2.59 -17.54 24.66
C ALA A 675 3.08 -17.57 26.13
N ALA A 676 2.46 -18.39 26.98
CA ALA A 676 2.86 -18.56 28.37
C ALA A 676 4.27 -19.15 28.50
N ALA A 677 4.60 -20.21 27.76
CA ALA A 677 5.93 -20.82 27.77
C ALA A 677 7.01 -19.84 27.27
N SER A 678 6.71 -19.08 26.21
CA SER A 678 7.62 -18.05 25.71
C SER A 678 7.89 -16.95 26.73
N LEU A 679 6.86 -16.49 27.45
CA LEU A 679 7.03 -15.47 28.49
C LEU A 679 7.88 -15.98 29.65
N TRP A 680 7.63 -17.20 30.12
CA TRP A 680 8.40 -17.83 31.18
C TRP A 680 9.89 -17.90 30.84
N ILE A 681 10.23 -18.41 29.66
CA ILE A 681 11.62 -18.47 29.17
C ILE A 681 12.23 -17.07 29.08
N ASN A 682 11.48 -16.08 28.57
CA ASN A 682 11.99 -14.71 28.45
C ASN A 682 12.35 -14.10 29.82
N ILE A 683 11.51 -14.27 30.84
CA ILE A 683 11.76 -13.77 32.20
C ILE A 683 13.06 -14.35 32.77
N HIS A 684 13.28 -15.66 32.57
CA HIS A 684 14.46 -16.36 33.08
C HIS A 684 15.75 -16.14 32.27
N THR A 685 15.67 -15.51 31.10
CA THR A 685 16.86 -15.08 30.33
C THR A 685 17.32 -13.65 30.67
N LEU A 686 16.61 -12.94 31.57
CA LEU A 686 16.98 -11.59 31.98
C LEU A 686 18.09 -11.61 33.03
N PRO A 687 18.88 -10.52 33.15
CA PRO A 687 19.83 -10.37 34.25
C PRO A 687 19.13 -10.49 35.61
N GLY A 688 19.79 -11.12 36.59
CA GLY A 688 19.24 -11.28 37.94
C GLY A 688 18.93 -9.96 38.67
N THR A 689 19.46 -8.85 38.18
CA THR A 689 19.17 -7.48 38.65
C THR A 689 17.87 -6.90 38.07
N HIS A 690 17.22 -7.58 37.11
CA HIS A 690 16.01 -7.10 36.47
C HIS A 690 14.78 -7.32 37.37
N PRO A 691 13.88 -6.32 37.55
CA PRO A 691 12.72 -6.42 38.47
C PRO A 691 11.83 -7.64 38.23
N LEU A 692 11.68 -8.08 36.97
CA LEU A 692 10.89 -9.28 36.62
C LEU A 692 11.62 -10.59 36.95
N ALA A 693 12.95 -10.63 36.87
CA ALA A 693 13.74 -11.81 37.23
C ALA A 693 13.83 -11.99 38.76
N MET A 694 13.73 -10.89 39.51
CA MET A 694 13.70 -10.89 40.98
C MET A 694 12.35 -11.34 41.57
N LYS A 695 11.27 -11.34 40.78
CA LYS A 695 9.93 -11.74 41.24
C LYS A 695 9.85 -13.26 41.37
N LYS A 696 9.80 -13.75 42.61
CA LYS A 696 9.52 -15.17 42.90
C LYS A 696 8.03 -15.47 42.74
N VAL A 697 7.70 -16.65 42.21
CA VAL A 697 6.32 -17.16 42.19
C VAL A 697 5.86 -17.35 43.64
N ARG A 698 4.83 -16.61 44.05
CA ARG A 698 4.16 -16.81 45.34
C ARG A 698 2.94 -17.70 45.12
N THR A 699 2.88 -18.80 45.84
CA THR A 699 1.73 -19.72 45.83
C THR A 699 0.74 -19.30 46.92
N THR A 700 -0.38 -18.70 46.53
CA THR A 700 -1.49 -18.37 47.43
C THR A 700 -2.66 -19.32 47.20
N VAL A 701 -3.22 -19.89 48.28
CA VAL A 701 -4.29 -20.89 48.20
C VAL A 701 -5.65 -20.27 47.81
N ARG A 702 -5.85 -18.98 48.11
CA ARG A 702 -7.12 -18.25 47.89
C ARG A 702 -7.28 -17.65 46.48
N PHE A 703 -6.17 -17.30 45.82
CA PHE A 703 -6.13 -16.75 44.46
C PHE A 703 -4.91 -17.28 43.72
N VAL A 704 -5.09 -17.88 42.53
CA VAL A 704 -3.98 -18.37 41.71
C VAL A 704 -3.43 -17.20 40.90
N SER A 705 -2.22 -16.75 41.22
CA SER A 705 -1.63 -15.61 40.51
C SER A 705 -1.36 -15.94 39.03
N PRO A 706 -1.44 -14.94 38.14
CA PRO A 706 -1.07 -15.12 36.73
C PRO A 706 0.29 -15.77 36.49
N LEU A 707 1.29 -15.38 37.29
CA LEU A 707 2.64 -15.93 37.22
C LEU A 707 2.68 -17.40 37.67
N GLN A 708 1.85 -17.78 38.64
CA GLN A 708 1.69 -19.17 39.08
C GLN A 708 1.02 -20.04 38.00
N LYS A 709 0.06 -19.50 37.23
CA LYS A 709 -0.56 -20.20 36.09
C LYS A 709 0.44 -20.39 34.95
N ILE A 710 1.25 -19.37 34.64
CA ILE A 710 2.32 -19.45 33.64
C ILE A 710 3.39 -20.47 34.06
N ALA A 711 3.79 -20.46 35.33
CA ALA A 711 4.76 -21.42 35.88
C ALA A 711 4.28 -22.87 35.75
N ARG A 712 2.99 -23.14 35.97
CA ARG A 712 2.38 -24.47 35.78
C ARG A 712 2.36 -24.91 34.31
N VAL A 713 2.13 -23.99 33.38
CA VAL A 713 2.14 -24.30 31.93
C VAL A 713 3.57 -24.56 31.42
N ALA A 714 4.58 -23.98 32.08
CA ALA A 714 5.99 -24.16 31.78
C ALA A 714 6.68 -25.21 32.68
N GLU A 715 5.91 -26.02 33.40
CA GLU A 715 6.41 -27.04 34.31
C GLU A 715 7.32 -28.03 33.57
N GLY A 716 8.57 -28.19 34.04
CA GLY A 716 9.61 -29.00 33.42
C GLY A 716 10.61 -28.23 32.53
N VAL A 717 10.37 -26.96 32.16
CA VAL A 717 11.41 -26.15 31.51
C VAL A 717 12.55 -25.89 32.50
N ARG A 718 13.77 -26.36 32.18
CA ARG A 718 14.94 -26.15 33.03
C ARG A 718 15.37 -24.69 32.99
N VAL A 719 15.05 -23.95 34.06
CA VAL A 719 15.32 -22.50 34.18
C VAL A 719 16.69 -22.20 34.78
N ASP A 720 17.24 -23.14 35.54
CA ASP A 720 18.41 -22.93 36.41
C ASP A 720 19.73 -22.75 35.66
N ARG A 721 19.78 -23.18 34.39
CA ARG A 721 20.98 -23.18 33.54
C ARG A 721 20.82 -22.38 32.26
N MET A 722 19.79 -21.53 32.16
CA MET A 722 19.56 -20.72 30.96
C MET A 722 20.57 -19.58 30.82
N GLU A 723 20.85 -19.19 29.57
CA GLU A 723 21.71 -18.04 29.28
C GLU A 723 21.08 -16.72 29.75
N THR A 724 21.93 -15.83 30.27
CA THR A 724 21.56 -14.44 30.58
C THR A 724 21.80 -13.57 29.37
N ILE A 725 20.74 -13.02 28.78
CA ILE A 725 20.81 -12.07 27.67
C ILE A 725 20.90 -10.66 28.24
N GLN A 726 22.12 -10.11 28.28
CA GLN A 726 22.33 -8.71 28.60
C GLN A 726 21.95 -7.82 27.42
N GLU A 727 21.42 -6.63 27.73
CA GLU A 727 21.11 -5.62 26.73
C GLU A 727 22.42 -5.07 26.15
N TYR A 728 22.82 -5.59 25.00
CA TYR A 728 23.96 -5.08 24.24
C TYR A 728 23.47 -4.48 22.93
N ALA A 729 23.40 -3.15 22.88
CA ALA A 729 23.13 -2.39 21.67
C ALA A 729 24.42 -1.71 21.22
N VAL A 730 24.83 -1.93 19.96
CA VAL A 730 25.98 -1.23 19.38
C VAL A 730 25.60 0.24 19.18
N PRO A 731 26.31 1.20 19.79
CA PRO A 731 25.97 2.62 19.65
C PRO A 731 26.01 3.08 18.18
N PRO A 732 25.18 4.05 17.77
CA PRO A 732 25.09 4.51 16.38
C PRO A 732 26.41 4.97 15.76
N TRP A 733 27.32 5.50 16.59
CA TRP A 733 28.64 5.99 16.20
C TRP A 733 29.72 4.90 16.13
N VAL A 734 29.44 3.67 16.56
CA VAL A 734 30.38 2.55 16.45
C VAL A 734 30.19 1.85 15.09
N PRO A 735 31.23 1.77 14.23
CA PRO A 735 31.12 1.12 12.93
C PRO A 735 30.75 -0.35 13.06
N ARG A 736 29.57 -0.71 12.55
CA ARG A 736 29.08 -2.09 12.57
C ARG A 736 29.96 -2.99 11.72
N LEU A 737 30.15 -4.23 12.18
CA LEU A 737 30.69 -5.29 11.33
C LEU A 737 29.71 -5.52 10.18
N ARG A 738 30.13 -5.28 8.94
CA ARG A 738 29.29 -5.47 7.74
C ARG A 738 29.69 -6.77 7.07
N PRO A 739 28.99 -7.90 7.34
CA PRO A 739 29.24 -9.14 6.60
C PRO A 739 28.80 -8.97 5.15
N THR A 740 29.58 -9.52 4.23
CA THR A 740 29.21 -9.58 2.81
C THR A 740 28.44 -10.87 2.55
N LEU A 741 27.23 -10.73 2.03
CA LEU A 741 26.33 -11.84 1.70
C LEU A 741 26.11 -11.82 0.18
N GLU A 742 26.92 -12.57 -0.56
CA GLU A 742 26.78 -12.67 -2.02
C GLU A 742 26.00 -13.94 -2.38
N ALA A 743 24.84 -13.75 -3.02
CA ALA A 743 23.95 -14.85 -3.40
C ALA A 743 24.28 -15.38 -4.81
N ASP A 744 24.96 -14.58 -5.63
CA ASP A 744 25.45 -14.97 -6.95
C ASP A 744 26.65 -15.93 -6.80
N ARG A 745 26.50 -17.14 -7.35
CA ARG A 745 27.50 -18.21 -7.24
C ARG A 745 28.81 -17.88 -7.94
N GLY A 746 28.74 -17.24 -9.11
CA GLY A 746 29.93 -16.90 -9.89
C GLY A 746 30.75 -15.84 -9.17
N LYS A 747 30.07 -14.80 -8.64
CA LYS A 747 30.71 -13.73 -7.88
C LYS A 747 31.25 -14.21 -6.54
N ALA A 748 30.53 -15.08 -5.83
CA ALA A 748 31.00 -15.62 -4.56
C ALA A 748 32.27 -16.47 -4.72
N ALA A 749 32.36 -17.31 -5.77
CA ALA A 749 33.56 -18.09 -6.08
C ALA A 749 34.74 -17.19 -6.48
N GLU A 750 34.49 -16.15 -7.29
CA GLU A 750 35.50 -15.16 -7.67
C GLU A 750 36.02 -14.39 -6.45
N MET A 751 35.14 -14.01 -5.52
CA MET A 751 35.52 -13.35 -4.28
C MET A 751 36.46 -14.21 -3.45
N VAL A 752 36.17 -15.51 -3.27
CA VAL A 752 37.01 -16.45 -2.51
C VAL A 752 38.42 -16.54 -3.08
N ASN A 753 38.53 -16.59 -4.42
CA ASN A 753 39.81 -16.68 -5.11
C ASN A 753 40.65 -15.39 -5.02
N LYS A 754 40.01 -14.24 -4.74
CA LYS A 754 40.68 -12.93 -4.61
C LYS A 754 41.07 -12.58 -3.17
N ILE A 755 40.72 -13.41 -2.18
CA ILE A 755 41.04 -13.12 -0.77
C ILE A 755 42.54 -13.25 -0.53
N SER A 756 43.14 -12.21 0.02
CA SER A 756 44.53 -12.19 0.47
C SER A 756 44.65 -11.83 1.95
N GLY A 757 45.73 -12.24 2.60
CA GLY A 757 45.97 -12.07 4.03
C GLY A 757 45.62 -13.31 4.86
N ILE A 758 45.05 -13.10 6.04
CA ILE A 758 44.68 -14.19 6.97
C ILE A 758 43.24 -14.61 6.68
N VAL A 759 43.07 -15.86 6.28
CA VAL A 759 41.77 -16.45 5.97
C VAL A 759 41.38 -17.45 7.04
N ILE A 760 40.23 -17.24 7.66
CA ILE A 760 39.67 -18.08 8.71
C ILE A 760 38.42 -18.76 8.16
N ALA A 761 38.33 -20.07 8.25
CA ALA A 761 37.10 -20.82 7.97
C ALA A 761 36.53 -21.40 9.27
N THR A 762 35.24 -21.21 9.52
CA THR A 762 34.53 -21.80 10.66
C THR A 762 33.44 -22.75 10.23
N SER A 763 33.15 -23.75 11.07
CA SER A 763 32.08 -24.70 10.86
C SER A 763 31.47 -25.22 12.18
N SER A 764 30.24 -25.71 12.10
CA SER A 764 29.53 -26.42 13.16
C SER A 764 29.06 -27.79 12.69
N SER A 765 28.97 -28.74 13.63
CA SER A 765 28.51 -30.10 13.36
C SER A 765 27.66 -30.61 14.52
N VAL A 766 26.64 -31.39 14.20
CA VAL A 766 25.83 -32.11 15.19
C VAL A 766 25.73 -33.57 14.78
N LYS A 767 26.14 -34.47 15.68
CA LYS A 767 26.08 -35.91 15.43
C LYS A 767 25.70 -36.62 16.73
N LYS A 768 24.69 -37.50 16.66
CA LYS A 768 24.14 -38.27 17.80
C LYS A 768 23.91 -37.44 19.07
N GLY A 769 23.36 -36.22 18.91
CA GLY A 769 23.00 -35.36 20.04
C GLY A 769 24.13 -34.49 20.62
N ILE A 770 25.35 -34.56 20.10
CA ILE A 770 26.48 -33.71 20.52
C ILE A 770 26.67 -32.58 19.51
N VAL A 771 26.87 -31.34 20.00
CA VAL A 771 27.14 -30.15 19.20
C VAL A 771 28.61 -29.80 19.27
N GLY A 772 29.29 -29.82 18.13
CA GLY A 772 30.70 -29.47 17.99
C GLY A 772 30.90 -28.23 17.12
N MET A 773 31.93 -27.46 17.43
CA MET A 773 32.43 -26.36 16.62
C MET A 773 33.88 -26.63 16.16
N GLY A 774 34.25 -26.09 15.02
CA GLY A 774 35.62 -26.16 14.53
C GLY A 774 35.97 -25.00 13.61
N GLY A 775 37.25 -24.73 13.49
CA GLY A 775 37.74 -23.71 12.57
C GLY A 775 39.23 -23.77 12.34
N LEU A 776 39.65 -23.14 11.25
CA LEU A 776 41.00 -23.17 10.73
C LEU A 776 41.37 -21.78 10.22
N ALA A 777 42.53 -21.25 10.60
CA ALA A 777 43.10 -20.03 10.06
C ALA A 777 44.38 -20.33 9.28
N ARG A 778 44.54 -19.71 8.11
CA ARG A 778 45.74 -19.82 7.27
C ARG A 778 46.14 -18.44 6.74
N ASP A 779 47.44 -18.20 6.64
CA ASP A 779 47.98 -17.02 5.98
C ASP A 779 48.23 -17.33 4.49
N THR A 780 47.69 -16.51 3.60
CA THR A 780 47.77 -16.69 2.13
C THR A 780 48.95 -15.95 1.49
N LEU A 781 49.67 -15.11 2.25
CA LEU A 781 50.76 -14.29 1.71
C LEU A 781 52.15 -14.96 1.74
N PHE A 782 52.33 -16.07 2.47
CA PHE A 782 53.60 -16.81 2.54
C PHE A 782 53.53 -18.11 1.72
N ASN A 783 54.24 -18.13 0.59
CA ASN A 783 54.22 -19.20 -0.42
C ASN A 783 55.15 -20.40 -0.09
N ARG A 784 55.45 -20.64 1.19
CA ARG A 784 56.14 -21.87 1.64
C ARG A 784 55.22 -22.59 2.62
N THR A 785 54.65 -23.71 2.18
CA THR A 785 53.88 -24.67 3.00
C THR A 785 52.90 -24.02 3.99
N SER A 786 51.80 -23.44 3.47
CA SER A 786 50.51 -23.22 4.15
C SER A 786 50.50 -23.33 5.68
N GLU A 787 51.22 -22.46 6.39
CA GLU A 787 51.36 -22.59 7.84
C GLU A 787 49.99 -22.36 8.48
N THR A 788 49.51 -23.38 9.17
CA THR A 788 48.20 -23.33 9.82
C THR A 788 48.34 -22.44 11.04
N VAL A 789 47.81 -21.22 10.94
CA VAL A 789 47.91 -20.19 12.00
C VAL A 789 47.17 -20.66 13.25
N THR A 790 45.98 -21.25 13.07
CA THR A 790 45.22 -21.90 14.15
C THR A 790 44.34 -23.02 13.60
N ASN A 791 44.18 -24.11 14.37
CA ASN A 791 43.23 -25.18 14.10
C ASN A 791 42.59 -25.59 15.44
N TYR A 792 41.27 -25.59 15.51
CA TYR A 792 40.57 -25.96 16.73
C TYR A 792 39.31 -26.79 16.43
N ALA A 793 38.99 -27.67 17.36
CA ALA A 793 37.80 -28.51 17.37
C ALA A 793 37.35 -28.65 18.82
N VAL A 794 36.16 -28.13 19.15
CA VAL A 794 35.68 -28.03 20.54
C VAL A 794 34.25 -28.52 20.65
N VAL A 795 33.97 -29.27 21.72
CA VAL A 795 32.62 -29.77 22.05
C VAL A 795 31.87 -28.70 22.84
N LEU A 796 30.81 -28.15 22.26
CA LEU A 796 30.04 -27.05 22.86
C LEU A 796 29.08 -27.52 23.95
N GLY A 797 28.52 -28.72 23.79
CA GLY A 797 27.47 -29.24 24.65
C GLY A 797 26.54 -30.21 23.93
N THR A 798 25.48 -30.59 24.63
CA THR A 798 24.44 -31.46 24.06
C THR A 798 23.46 -30.67 23.18
N ARG A 799 22.68 -31.36 22.35
CA ARG A 799 21.62 -30.77 21.51
C ARG A 799 20.45 -30.21 22.33
N GLU A 800 20.36 -30.61 23.60
CA GLU A 800 19.39 -30.07 24.55
C GLU A 800 19.86 -28.74 25.16
N GLU A 801 21.17 -28.47 25.16
CA GLU A 801 21.75 -27.24 25.68
C GLU A 801 22.03 -26.24 24.55
N GLN A 802 22.58 -26.72 23.43
CA GLN A 802 23.15 -25.90 22.36
C GLN A 802 22.60 -26.26 20.97
N ASN A 803 22.81 -25.36 20.02
CA ASN A 803 22.41 -25.56 18.63
C ASN A 803 23.54 -25.14 17.66
N PRO A 804 23.44 -25.49 16.36
CA PRO A 804 24.52 -25.26 15.39
C PRO A 804 24.77 -23.77 15.14
N TYR A 805 23.75 -22.94 15.31
CA TYR A 805 23.88 -21.48 15.21
C TYR A 805 24.76 -20.94 16.35
N THR A 806 24.52 -21.36 17.60
CA THR A 806 25.37 -21.00 18.73
C THR A 806 26.79 -21.54 18.57
N ALA A 807 26.94 -22.74 18.03
CA ALA A 807 28.24 -23.34 17.75
C ALA A 807 29.05 -22.56 16.70
N GLU A 808 28.42 -22.04 15.65
CA GLU A 808 29.11 -21.18 14.67
C GLU A 808 29.54 -19.84 15.25
N LEU A 809 28.67 -19.19 16.05
CA LEU A 809 29.04 -17.94 16.71
C LEU A 809 30.22 -18.14 17.64
N ALA A 810 30.20 -19.22 18.43
CA ALA A 810 31.30 -19.59 19.30
C ALA A 810 32.57 -19.93 18.49
N ALA A 811 32.42 -20.57 17.33
CA ALA A 811 33.53 -20.86 16.43
C ALA A 811 34.18 -19.56 15.97
N ILE A 812 33.40 -18.57 15.53
CA ILE A 812 33.89 -17.26 15.07
C ILE A 812 34.62 -16.53 16.20
N ALA A 813 34.03 -16.48 17.40
CA ALA A 813 34.64 -15.84 18.56
C ALA A 813 36.00 -16.47 18.89
N MET A 814 36.04 -17.79 18.98
CA MET A 814 37.27 -18.52 19.28
C MET A 814 38.32 -18.40 18.17
N ALA A 815 37.91 -18.30 16.90
CA ALA A 815 38.84 -18.09 15.80
C ALA A 815 39.60 -16.77 15.96
N LEU A 816 38.88 -15.69 16.30
CA LEU A 816 39.47 -14.37 16.52
C LEU A 816 40.32 -14.32 17.79
N GLU A 817 39.92 -15.05 18.83
CA GLU A 817 40.64 -15.13 20.10
C GLU A 817 41.96 -15.90 19.97
N LYS A 818 41.97 -17.00 19.22
CA LYS A 818 43.14 -17.88 19.06
C LYS A 818 44.21 -17.33 18.12
N LEU A 819 43.94 -16.24 17.39
CA LEU A 819 44.94 -15.62 16.52
C LEU A 819 46.17 -15.16 17.34
N PRO A 820 47.39 -15.46 16.90
CA PRO A 820 48.63 -15.01 17.55
C PRO A 820 48.64 -13.51 17.82
N ALA A 821 49.10 -13.12 19.02
CA ALA A 821 49.14 -11.71 19.42
C ALA A 821 50.06 -10.85 18.53
N SER A 822 51.01 -11.48 17.83
CA SER A 822 51.99 -10.90 16.90
C SER A 822 51.41 -10.43 15.57
N ILE A 823 50.15 -10.76 15.25
CA ILE A 823 49.50 -10.33 14.01
C ILE A 823 49.09 -8.85 14.10
N CYS A 824 49.75 -8.00 13.31
CA CYS A 824 49.45 -6.58 13.15
C CYS A 824 49.49 -6.18 11.66
N HIS A 825 48.77 -5.10 11.30
CA HIS A 825 48.71 -4.59 9.91
C HIS A 825 48.26 -5.59 8.84
N ARG A 826 47.48 -6.62 9.21
CA ARG A 826 46.98 -7.65 8.26
C ARG A 826 45.49 -7.48 7.94
N HIS A 827 45.08 -8.02 6.79
CA HIS A 827 43.67 -8.22 6.46
C HIS A 827 43.21 -9.60 6.93
N ILE A 828 42.22 -9.65 7.81
CA ILE A 828 41.61 -10.87 8.36
C ILE A 828 40.23 -11.05 7.74
N THR A 829 40.00 -12.19 7.11
CA THR A 829 38.72 -12.54 6.47
C THR A 829 38.17 -13.80 7.13
N VAL A 830 37.02 -13.68 7.80
CA VAL A 830 36.31 -14.82 8.40
C VAL A 830 35.22 -15.31 7.45
N ILE A 831 35.31 -16.58 7.08
CA ILE A 831 34.44 -17.28 6.16
C ILE A 831 33.59 -18.29 6.92
N THR A 832 32.28 -18.25 6.73
CA THR A 832 31.37 -19.31 7.23
C THR A 832 30.28 -19.62 6.21
N ARG A 833 29.77 -20.86 6.29
CA ARG A 833 28.60 -21.31 5.52
C ARG A 833 27.27 -21.01 6.23
N ASN A 834 27.30 -20.58 7.50
CA ASN A 834 26.09 -20.27 8.26
C ASN A 834 25.67 -18.82 8.11
N GLN A 835 24.74 -18.57 7.17
CA GLN A 835 24.19 -17.24 6.90
C GLN A 835 23.53 -16.61 8.12
N SER A 836 22.83 -17.40 8.93
CA SER A 836 22.10 -16.91 10.12
C SER A 836 23.06 -16.38 11.18
N ALA A 837 24.20 -17.04 11.39
CA ALA A 837 25.23 -16.58 12.32
C ALA A 837 25.82 -15.23 11.89
N LEU A 838 26.16 -15.05 10.61
CA LEU A 838 26.68 -13.76 10.10
C LEU A 838 25.62 -12.67 10.07
N ALA A 839 24.38 -12.99 9.71
CA ALA A 839 23.27 -12.03 9.77
C ALA A 839 23.07 -11.51 11.21
N ALA A 840 23.20 -12.38 12.21
CA ALA A 840 23.14 -12.03 13.62
C ALA A 840 24.31 -11.13 14.06
N VAL A 841 25.53 -11.40 13.59
CA VAL A 841 26.71 -10.54 13.82
C VAL A 841 26.56 -9.17 13.15
N GLY A 842 26.00 -9.10 11.94
CA GLY A 842 25.80 -7.81 11.24
C GLY A 842 24.68 -6.95 11.84
N ARG A 843 23.72 -7.58 12.53
CA ARG A 843 22.58 -6.91 13.17
C ARG A 843 22.37 -7.47 14.59
N PRO A 844 23.24 -7.12 15.56
CA PRO A 844 23.06 -7.51 16.95
C PRO A 844 21.73 -6.96 17.46
N ARG A 845 20.82 -7.85 17.82
CA ARG A 845 19.50 -7.58 18.43
C ARG A 845 19.41 -8.46 19.68
N GLN A 846 18.62 -8.08 20.70
CA GLN A 846 18.43 -8.89 21.91
C GLN A 846 17.96 -10.34 21.59
N GLN A 847 18.89 -11.26 21.36
CA GLN A 847 18.64 -12.61 20.82
C GLN A 847 19.51 -13.66 21.51
N SER A 848 19.28 -14.94 21.18
CA SER A 848 20.05 -16.05 21.75
C SER A 848 21.53 -15.92 21.41
N SER A 849 22.41 -16.23 22.38
CA SER A 849 23.88 -16.13 22.25
C SER A 849 24.41 -14.69 22.08
N GLN A 850 23.68 -13.68 22.59
CA GLN A 850 24.08 -12.27 22.52
C GLN A 850 25.43 -11.98 23.19
N SER A 851 25.77 -12.70 24.26
CA SER A 851 27.08 -12.59 24.93
C SER A 851 28.24 -12.94 24.00
N ILE A 852 28.07 -13.98 23.17
CA ILE A 852 29.07 -14.40 22.17
C ILE A 852 29.17 -13.35 21.06
N ILE A 853 28.05 -12.79 20.61
CA ILE A 853 28.06 -11.71 19.60
C ILE A 853 28.82 -10.49 20.14
N ARG A 854 28.59 -10.11 21.40
CA ARG A 854 29.36 -9.05 22.06
C ARG A 854 30.86 -9.37 22.09
N GLN A 855 31.23 -10.60 22.45
CA GLN A 855 32.62 -11.05 22.45
C GLN A 855 33.27 -10.93 21.05
N ILE A 856 32.55 -11.28 19.98
CA ILE A 856 33.03 -11.10 18.59
C ILE A 856 33.32 -9.63 18.28
N TYR A 857 32.44 -8.72 18.70
CA TYR A 857 32.63 -7.28 18.53
C TYR A 857 33.84 -6.76 19.31
N ASP A 858 34.00 -7.19 20.56
CA ASP A 858 35.11 -6.79 21.42
C ASP A 858 36.45 -7.31 20.87
N LEU A 859 36.51 -8.57 20.42
CA LEU A 859 37.68 -9.16 19.77
C LEU A 859 38.00 -8.49 18.43
N ALA A 860 37.00 -8.21 17.59
CA ALA A 860 37.22 -7.50 16.34
C ALA A 860 37.73 -6.07 16.57
N ARG A 861 37.27 -5.40 17.64
CA ARG A 861 37.77 -4.08 18.05
C ARG A 861 39.23 -4.15 18.50
N LEU A 862 39.61 -5.18 19.28
CA LEU A 862 40.99 -5.40 19.72
C LEU A 862 41.92 -5.60 18.50
N HIS A 863 41.51 -6.39 17.51
CA HIS A 863 42.27 -6.59 16.28
C HIS A 863 42.39 -5.29 15.44
N ARG A 864 41.33 -4.48 15.38
CA ARG A 864 41.39 -3.15 14.73
C ARG A 864 42.35 -2.18 15.41
N GLN A 865 42.48 -2.24 16.74
CA GLN A 865 43.47 -1.42 17.47
C GLN A 865 44.91 -1.79 17.08
N LYS A 866 45.17 -3.06 16.73
CA LYS A 866 46.46 -3.53 16.17
C LYS A 866 46.65 -3.23 14.68
N ARG A 867 45.83 -2.33 14.13
CA ARG A 867 45.75 -1.97 12.69
C ARG A 867 45.41 -3.14 11.76
N ASN A 868 44.80 -4.21 12.26
CA ASN A 868 44.25 -5.26 11.40
C ASN A 868 42.87 -4.83 10.87
N SER A 869 42.54 -5.21 9.63
CA SER A 869 41.15 -5.13 9.16
C SER A 869 40.46 -6.48 9.36
N VAL A 870 39.19 -6.46 9.76
CA VAL A 870 38.40 -7.68 9.98
C VAL A 870 37.15 -7.61 9.11
N THR A 871 37.02 -8.57 8.21
CA THR A 871 35.88 -8.73 7.29
C THR A 871 35.25 -10.09 7.46
N PHE A 872 33.95 -10.17 7.16
CA PHE A 872 33.17 -11.39 7.28
C PHE A 872 32.53 -11.70 5.93
N LEU A 873 32.64 -12.94 5.48
CA LEU A 873 32.12 -13.41 4.20
C LEU A 873 31.26 -14.65 4.41
N TRP A 874 30.03 -14.60 3.92
CA TRP A 874 29.20 -15.79 3.79
C TRP A 874 29.41 -16.43 2.42
N ILE A 875 29.49 -17.76 2.40
CA ILE A 875 29.57 -18.54 1.15
C ILE A 875 28.47 -19.60 1.15
N PRO A 876 27.74 -19.77 0.03
CA PRO A 876 26.83 -20.89 -0.18
C PRO A 876 27.51 -22.26 0.04
N ALA A 877 26.74 -23.25 0.53
CA ALA A 877 27.28 -24.55 0.91
C ALA A 877 27.80 -25.37 -0.28
N GLU A 878 27.33 -25.05 -1.49
CA GLU A 878 27.64 -25.71 -2.77
C GLU A 878 28.98 -25.27 -3.37
N ILE A 879 29.60 -24.22 -2.84
CA ILE A 879 30.92 -23.75 -3.28
C ILE A 879 31.99 -24.47 -2.44
N ASP A 880 32.79 -25.28 -3.13
CA ASP A 880 33.89 -25.99 -2.50
C ASP A 880 35.11 -25.09 -2.33
N PHE A 881 35.64 -25.12 -1.12
CA PHE A 881 36.81 -24.36 -0.72
C PHE A 881 37.56 -25.18 0.33
N ALA A 882 38.85 -25.45 0.08
CA ALA A 882 39.64 -26.41 0.85
C ALA A 882 39.61 -26.16 2.37
N LEU A 883 39.83 -24.91 2.80
CA LEU A 883 39.77 -24.50 4.21
C LEU A 883 38.38 -24.70 4.84
N GLY A 884 37.31 -24.57 4.04
CA GLY A 884 35.94 -24.83 4.50
C GLY A 884 35.68 -26.31 4.78
N SER A 885 36.22 -27.20 3.93
CA SER A 885 36.17 -28.65 4.14
C SER A 885 36.95 -29.08 5.38
N ASP A 886 38.11 -28.48 5.62
CA ASP A 886 38.93 -28.74 6.82
C ASP A 886 38.25 -28.28 8.11
N ALA A 887 37.65 -27.07 8.11
CA ALA A 887 36.87 -26.57 9.23
C ALA A 887 35.66 -27.47 9.55
N LYS A 888 34.99 -27.99 8.51
CA LYS A 888 33.90 -28.97 8.66
C LYS A 888 34.40 -30.29 9.24
N ALA A 889 35.55 -30.80 8.79
CA ALA A 889 36.16 -31.99 9.36
C ALA A 889 36.55 -31.79 10.83
N ALA A 890 37.06 -30.61 11.21
CA ALA A 890 37.34 -30.25 12.60
C ALA A 890 36.07 -30.25 13.47
N ALA A 891 34.99 -29.61 13.00
CA ALA A 891 33.71 -29.62 13.71
C ALA A 891 33.14 -31.04 13.85
N GLN A 892 33.27 -31.87 12.81
CA GLN A 892 32.82 -33.27 12.84
C GLN A 892 33.63 -34.11 13.84
N ARG A 893 34.95 -33.89 13.96
CA ARG A 893 35.79 -34.53 14.98
C ARG A 893 35.32 -34.20 16.40
N ALA A 894 34.90 -32.96 16.64
CA ALA A 894 34.35 -32.54 17.94
C ALA A 894 32.98 -33.19 18.22
N SER A 895 32.13 -33.38 17.20
CA SER A 895 30.80 -34.00 17.37
C SER A 895 30.80 -35.54 17.42
N LYS A 896 31.95 -36.23 17.47
CA LYS A 896 32.01 -37.70 17.53
C LYS A 896 31.43 -38.24 18.84
N GLN A 897 30.82 -39.42 18.77
CA GLN A 897 30.15 -40.09 19.88
C GLN A 897 31.12 -40.39 21.03
N GLY A 898 30.68 -40.19 22.29
CA GLY A 898 31.45 -40.50 23.50
C GLY A 898 32.31 -39.35 24.04
N ARG A 899 32.25 -38.15 23.45
CA ARG A 899 32.93 -36.97 24.00
C ARG A 899 32.05 -36.18 24.97
N THR A 900 32.66 -35.75 26.07
CA THR A 900 32.05 -34.84 27.04
C THR A 900 32.24 -33.39 26.60
N PRO A 901 31.33 -32.46 26.98
CA PRO A 901 31.50 -31.03 26.70
C PRO A 901 32.81 -30.50 27.30
N ASP A 902 33.58 -29.76 26.51
CA ASP A 902 34.84 -29.15 26.97
C ASP A 902 34.58 -27.93 27.89
N SER A 903 33.35 -27.39 27.84
CA SER A 903 32.89 -26.26 28.65
C SER A 903 31.39 -26.39 28.94
N GLN A 904 30.97 -26.09 30.19
CA GLN A 904 29.55 -26.03 30.55
C GLN A 904 28.97 -24.67 30.15
N MET A 905 28.61 -24.50 28.89
CA MET A 905 27.85 -23.32 28.46
C MET A 905 26.40 -23.37 28.95
N PRO A 906 25.81 -22.22 29.33
CA PRO A 906 24.39 -22.12 29.65
C PRO A 906 23.51 -22.55 28.46
N GLN A 907 22.36 -23.15 28.75
CA GLN A 907 21.38 -23.53 27.74
C GLN A 907 20.93 -22.30 26.95
N ALA A 908 21.06 -22.38 25.62
CA ALA A 908 20.63 -21.32 24.73
C ALA A 908 19.11 -21.14 24.80
N LYS A 909 18.64 -19.90 24.86
CA LYS A 909 17.22 -19.52 24.87
C LYS A 909 16.44 -20.19 23.73
N SER A 910 17.04 -20.20 22.55
CA SER A 910 16.46 -20.81 21.35
C SER A 910 16.28 -22.33 21.49
N THR A 911 17.19 -23.01 22.20
CA THR A 911 17.08 -24.44 22.49
C THR A 911 16.03 -24.72 23.57
N ALA A 912 15.97 -23.91 24.62
CA ALA A 912 14.92 -23.99 25.65
C ALA A 912 13.52 -23.81 25.05
N MET A 913 13.35 -22.83 24.15
CA MET A 913 12.10 -22.60 23.43
C MET A 913 11.72 -23.80 22.56
N ARG A 914 12.67 -24.36 21.81
CA ARG A 914 12.45 -25.56 20.98
C ARG A 914 11.98 -26.75 21.83
N LEU A 915 12.64 -27.03 22.95
CA LEU A 915 12.29 -28.14 23.83
C LEU A 915 10.92 -27.95 24.51
N ALA A 916 10.59 -26.71 24.92
CA ALA A 916 9.27 -26.38 25.47
C ALA A 916 8.15 -26.62 24.43
N MET A 917 8.38 -26.20 23.18
CA MET A 917 7.46 -26.45 22.07
C MET A 917 7.36 -27.93 21.72
N GLU A 918 8.47 -28.68 21.71
CA GLU A 918 8.49 -30.13 21.45
C GLU A 918 7.74 -30.92 22.53
N ARG A 919 7.82 -30.53 23.80
CA ARG A 919 7.06 -31.18 24.88
C ARG A 919 5.56 -30.92 24.78
N GLN A 920 5.16 -29.69 24.45
CA GLN A 920 3.76 -29.38 24.14
C GLN A 920 3.25 -30.16 22.92
N ARG A 921 4.14 -30.46 21.95
CA ARG A 921 3.84 -31.37 20.84
C ARG A 921 3.79 -32.84 21.27
N ALA A 922 4.59 -33.27 22.24
CA ALA A 922 4.56 -34.65 22.74
C ALA A 922 3.27 -34.96 23.52
N THR A 923 2.63 -33.96 24.14
CA THR A 923 1.28 -34.08 24.69
C THR A 923 0.16 -34.18 23.63
N ARG A 924 0.49 -34.17 22.32
CA ARG A 924 -0.43 -34.43 21.20
C ARG A 924 -0.77 -35.91 21.00
N VAL A 925 -0.58 -36.76 22.01
CA VAL A 925 -1.11 -38.13 21.92
C VAL A 925 -2.62 -38.03 22.01
N LEU A 926 -3.26 -38.01 20.85
CA LEU A 926 -4.67 -38.26 20.73
C LEU A 926 -4.95 -39.61 21.43
N PRO A 927 -5.95 -39.69 22.32
CA PRO A 927 -6.28 -40.91 23.06
C PRO A 927 -6.34 -42.13 22.13
N VAL A 928 -6.02 -43.33 22.63
CA VAL A 928 -5.89 -44.56 21.83
C VAL A 928 -7.14 -44.86 20.96
N GLY A 929 -8.30 -44.28 21.27
CA GLY A 929 -9.53 -44.35 20.48
C GLY A 929 -9.67 -43.35 19.30
N VAL A 930 -8.69 -42.46 19.04
CA VAL A 930 -8.79 -41.52 17.90
C VAL A 930 -8.18 -42.15 16.64
N GLY A 931 -9.04 -42.33 15.63
CA GLY A 931 -8.78 -43.09 14.42
C GLY A 931 -7.66 -42.54 13.50
N LYS A 932 -7.24 -43.39 12.57
CA LYS A 932 -6.09 -43.20 11.64
C LYS A 932 -6.07 -41.86 10.87
N PHE A 933 -7.20 -41.16 10.76
CA PHE A 933 -7.34 -39.92 9.97
C PHE A 933 -6.67 -38.69 10.61
N SER A 934 -6.73 -38.52 11.93
CA SER A 934 -6.07 -37.39 12.61
C SER A 934 -4.54 -37.51 12.60
N LYS A 935 -4.03 -38.74 12.48
CA LYS A 935 -2.59 -39.01 12.29
C LYS A 935 -2.11 -38.65 10.88
N ALA A 936 -3.00 -38.57 9.89
CA ALA A 936 -2.67 -38.17 8.52
C ALA A 936 -2.60 -36.63 8.34
N MET A 937 -3.33 -35.85 9.14
CA MET A 937 -3.32 -34.38 9.07
C MET A 937 -2.02 -33.72 9.58
N ASP A 938 -1.38 -34.24 10.64
CA ASP A 938 -0.14 -33.64 11.18
C ASP A 938 1.08 -33.90 10.25
N ALA A 939 0.96 -34.85 9.32
CA ALA A 939 1.98 -35.13 8.29
C ALA A 939 1.95 -34.13 7.11
N ALA A 940 0.87 -33.35 6.95
CA ALA A 940 0.64 -32.47 5.78
C ALA A 940 1.21 -31.04 5.90
N LEU A 941 1.73 -30.61 7.06
CA LEU A 941 2.23 -29.24 7.28
C LEU A 941 3.69 -29.19 7.79
N PRO A 942 4.70 -29.13 6.90
CA PRO A 942 6.10 -29.12 7.31
C PRO A 942 6.54 -27.72 7.80
N GLY A 943 7.19 -27.70 8.97
CA GLY A 943 7.54 -26.49 9.74
C GLY A 943 8.50 -25.47 9.10
N LYS A 944 8.80 -25.58 7.80
CA LYS A 944 9.53 -24.57 7.01
C LYS A 944 8.59 -23.42 6.59
N HIS A 945 7.35 -23.73 6.23
CA HIS A 945 6.35 -22.75 5.80
C HIS A 945 5.91 -21.82 6.95
N THR A 946 5.83 -22.40 8.16
CA THR A 946 5.55 -21.67 9.40
C THR A 946 6.68 -20.70 9.75
N ARG A 947 7.95 -21.10 9.56
CA ARG A 947 9.12 -20.27 9.90
C ARG A 947 9.25 -19.05 8.98
N ASP A 948 8.96 -19.22 7.69
CA ASP A 948 8.91 -18.11 6.71
C ASP A 948 7.74 -17.14 6.93
N LEU A 949 6.68 -17.57 7.63
CA LEU A 949 5.59 -16.69 8.05
C LEU A 949 5.97 -15.83 9.27
N TYR A 950 6.72 -16.37 10.22
CA TYR A 950 7.14 -15.67 11.44
C TYR A 950 8.27 -14.67 11.22
N ASP A 951 9.28 -15.00 10.39
CA ASP A 951 10.46 -14.15 10.17
C ASP A 951 10.14 -12.85 9.39
N LYS A 952 8.96 -12.78 8.74
CA LYS A 952 8.50 -11.64 7.93
C LYS A 952 7.57 -10.68 8.70
N LEU A 953 7.20 -10.99 9.95
CA LEU A 953 6.23 -10.22 10.77
C LEU A 953 6.92 -9.37 11.85
N LYS A 954 6.37 -8.18 12.15
CA LYS A 954 6.86 -7.34 13.27
C LYS A 954 6.47 -7.98 14.61
N ARG A 955 7.19 -7.70 15.70
CA ARG A 955 7.01 -8.34 17.03
C ARG A 955 5.55 -8.38 17.52
N ARG A 956 4.74 -7.37 17.21
CA ARG A 956 3.30 -7.34 17.54
C ARG A 956 2.48 -8.35 16.72
N GLU A 957 2.79 -8.51 15.46
CA GLU A 957 2.08 -9.39 14.52
C GLU A 957 2.49 -10.86 14.70
N ALA A 958 3.77 -11.11 14.99
CA ALA A 958 4.25 -12.43 15.39
C ALA A 958 3.67 -12.88 16.75
N CYS A 959 3.44 -11.94 17.69
CA CYS A 959 2.74 -12.20 18.95
C CYS A 959 1.27 -12.55 18.73
N VAL A 960 0.56 -11.84 17.84
CA VAL A 960 -0.85 -12.11 17.52
C VAL A 960 -1.00 -13.45 16.78
N LEU A 961 -0.05 -13.81 15.92
CA LEU A 961 -0.06 -15.10 15.23
C LEU A 961 0.36 -16.29 16.11
N ALA A 962 1.16 -16.09 17.16
CA ALA A 962 1.46 -17.11 18.18
C ALA A 962 0.39 -17.19 19.29
N GLN A 963 -0.44 -16.14 19.40
CA GLN A 963 -1.73 -16.11 20.10
C GLN A 963 -2.89 -16.51 19.19
N LEU A 964 -2.63 -16.85 17.91
CA LEU A 964 -3.47 -17.57 16.91
C LEU A 964 -3.02 -19.03 16.73
#